data_AF-A0A8H7UVZ3-F1
#
_entry.id   AF-A0A8H7UVZ3-F1
#
_cell.length_a   1.000
_cell.length_b   1.000
_cell.length_c   1.000
_cell.angle_alpha   90.00
_cell.angle_beta   90.00
_cell.angle_gamma   90.00
#
_symmetry.space_group_name_H-M   'P 1'
#
loop_
_entity.id
_entity.type
_entity.pdbx_description
1 polymer ?
#
loop_
_entity_poly.entity_id
_entity_poly.type
_entity_poly.pdbx_seq_one_letter_code
_entity_poly.pdbx_strand_id
1 'polypeptide(L)'
;MLSIDEYLGHVHDELLNKDIKKVFVSGNDSADLDSIISSLLFAYLSHTTQESNTLYIPIVKVPKGDLELRPELKFVLTQVGLDYRKLVTLDMVSEIISEPTDIVLIDHNQLTAPFATESWSEHVVGVLDHHVDEGLYTEAPFRVIQMVGSCVTLVLQHFQVKPTSPWLTQEMAHLAVAPLLVDTVNLKWDLGRTTESDVQVFGILQHKLELVPEAFFKSIEKVKSQVDSMNNYDILRRDYKEFPNVNGYKIGTSAVTWHFRAWVEREGGAEAISQAALEYAKERELDMEVIFTAFDHDREGKGGDYRRELAVFVVNPELMGVKESLETNKDLQLKPMPFDNRFYEQGNIKMSRKQLETADCQIAFSRTCKAFRAVAMDKRSNAAWVVTRYGSRFAIYYALLSFPSQCNSQFVQYLIHSGAFIPRYLIQVLIQVYGKPLDSLIKQSETRQRRSSFDTVDLHLIFPKSIQQLPFDGYASLINYGFKSYGKIDIFGNDLVEFLEHESSCQALIHEQRFFPAPLTGKNSNYKHVLRLAQSSRKSYDLIAPVFDFDPLARSSLWEAILLLLFDEAFRSGNELSKEKLAQFESINHVVIPHNGRHVKLIGPLTDQQIFCQVFATFFTRYPVGYCQQQTMKKLLNLLERFVSPNFSIQLALEHMVQASIGRSDTIESVNHFLKGH
;
A
#
# COMPACT_ATOMS: atom_id res chain seq x y z
N MET A 1 -19.29 -34.73 -24.19
CA MET A 1 -19.01 -33.37 -23.69
C MET A 1 -19.90 -33.19 -22.49
N LEU A 2 -19.31 -32.91 -21.33
CA LEU A 2 -20.10 -32.66 -20.12
C LEU A 2 -20.93 -31.39 -20.32
N SER A 3 -22.13 -31.33 -19.75
CA SER A 3 -22.80 -30.04 -19.52
C SER A 3 -22.00 -29.20 -18.54
N ILE A 4 -22.32 -27.90 -18.38
CA ILE A 4 -21.62 -27.06 -17.40
C ILE A 4 -21.91 -27.56 -15.98
N ASP A 5 -23.11 -28.08 -15.71
CA ASP A 5 -23.46 -28.69 -14.42
C ASP A 5 -22.64 -29.95 -14.11
N GLU A 6 -22.53 -30.84 -15.11
CA GLU A 6 -21.73 -32.06 -15.01
C GLU A 6 -20.24 -31.74 -14.84
N TYR A 7 -19.75 -30.72 -15.52
CA TYR A 7 -18.39 -30.22 -15.37
C TYR A 7 -18.13 -29.68 -13.95
N LEU A 8 -19.05 -28.89 -13.39
CA LEU A 8 -18.92 -28.45 -11.99
C LEU A 8 -18.94 -29.64 -11.03
N GLY A 9 -19.78 -30.65 -11.27
CA GLY A 9 -19.77 -31.91 -10.52
C GLY A 9 -18.40 -32.60 -10.58
N HIS A 10 -17.83 -32.73 -11.78
CA HIS A 10 -16.51 -33.29 -11.98
C HIS A 10 -15.40 -32.49 -11.26
N VAL A 11 -15.49 -31.15 -11.25
CA VAL A 11 -14.57 -30.29 -10.47
C VAL A 11 -14.63 -30.63 -8.98
N HIS A 12 -15.81 -30.83 -8.40
CA HIS A 12 -15.95 -31.21 -6.99
C HIS A 12 -15.39 -32.61 -6.71
N ASP A 13 -15.65 -33.58 -7.59
CA ASP A 13 -15.18 -34.96 -7.42
C ASP A 13 -13.65 -35.05 -7.44
N GLU A 14 -13.00 -34.27 -8.31
CA GLU A 14 -11.54 -34.29 -8.50
C GLU A 14 -10.79 -33.24 -7.67
N LEU A 15 -11.51 -32.43 -6.88
CA LEU A 15 -10.97 -31.26 -6.21
C LEU A 15 -9.80 -31.61 -5.26
N LEU A 16 -9.89 -32.76 -4.60
CA LEU A 16 -8.87 -33.27 -3.67
C LEU A 16 -7.91 -34.29 -4.31
N ASN A 17 -8.09 -34.65 -5.59
CA ASN A 17 -7.27 -35.64 -6.27
C ASN A 17 -5.86 -35.07 -6.52
N LYS A 18 -4.82 -35.68 -5.95
CA LYS A 18 -3.43 -35.21 -6.06
C LYS A 18 -2.75 -35.61 -7.38
N ASP A 19 -3.31 -36.56 -8.12
CA ASP A 19 -2.73 -37.08 -9.37
C ASP A 19 -3.11 -36.27 -10.61
N ILE A 20 -4.00 -35.28 -10.44
CA ILE A 20 -4.47 -34.40 -11.51
C ILE A 20 -3.84 -33.02 -11.34
N LYS A 21 -3.27 -32.50 -12.44
CA LYS A 21 -2.76 -31.13 -12.48
C LYS A 21 -3.91 -30.15 -12.32
N LYS A 22 -3.78 -29.16 -11.46
CA LYS A 22 -4.82 -28.15 -11.22
C LYS A 22 -4.40 -26.80 -11.80
N VAL A 23 -5.35 -26.14 -12.47
CA VAL A 23 -5.20 -24.74 -12.89
C VAL A 23 -6.35 -23.96 -12.29
N PHE A 24 -6.02 -22.96 -11.47
CA PHE A 24 -7.01 -22.07 -10.90
C PHE A 24 -7.41 -21.01 -11.92
N VAL A 25 -8.70 -20.73 -12.04
CA VAL A 25 -9.24 -19.68 -12.91
C VAL A 25 -9.96 -18.69 -12.03
N SER A 26 -9.33 -17.55 -11.81
CA SER A 26 -9.68 -16.62 -10.75
C SER A 26 -10.35 -15.37 -11.34
N GLY A 27 -11.53 -15.02 -10.85
CA GLY A 27 -12.20 -13.74 -11.12
C GLY A 27 -11.70 -12.60 -10.23
N ASN A 28 -12.26 -11.39 -10.34
CA ASN A 28 -11.89 -10.26 -9.46
C ASN A 28 -12.51 -10.35 -8.04
N ASP A 29 -12.10 -9.45 -7.14
CA ASP A 29 -12.55 -9.43 -5.73
C ASP A 29 -14.00 -8.99 -5.52
N SER A 30 -14.56 -8.20 -6.45
CA SER A 30 -15.99 -7.89 -6.40
C SER A 30 -16.85 -9.13 -6.70
N ALA A 31 -16.28 -10.17 -7.32
CA ALA A 31 -16.99 -11.37 -7.75
C ALA A 31 -18.33 -11.00 -8.41
N ASP A 32 -18.31 -10.03 -9.30
CA ASP A 32 -19.49 -9.61 -10.03
C ASP A 32 -19.88 -10.66 -11.07
N LEU A 33 -21.02 -10.44 -11.74
CA LEU A 33 -21.54 -11.40 -12.71
C LEU A 33 -20.54 -11.70 -13.83
N ASP A 34 -19.78 -10.70 -14.29
CA ASP A 34 -18.79 -10.86 -15.35
C ASP A 34 -17.61 -11.72 -14.90
N SER A 35 -16.99 -11.39 -13.78
CA SER A 35 -15.90 -12.19 -13.21
C SER A 35 -16.27 -13.65 -13.00
N ILE A 36 -17.45 -13.92 -12.43
CA ILE A 36 -17.88 -15.29 -12.13
C ILE A 36 -18.15 -16.09 -13.40
N ILE A 37 -18.94 -15.53 -14.32
CA ILE A 37 -19.32 -16.22 -15.56
C ILE A 37 -18.11 -16.36 -16.49
N SER A 38 -17.28 -15.33 -16.62
CA SER A 38 -16.05 -15.39 -17.42
C SER A 38 -15.10 -16.48 -16.91
N SER A 39 -14.91 -16.58 -15.58
CA SER A 39 -14.06 -17.62 -14.99
C SER A 39 -14.64 -19.03 -15.21
N LEU A 40 -15.96 -19.19 -15.01
CA LEU A 40 -16.66 -20.46 -15.25
C LEU A 40 -16.53 -20.90 -16.71
N LEU A 41 -16.78 -20.00 -17.66
CA LEU A 41 -16.72 -20.31 -19.09
C LEU A 41 -15.29 -20.59 -19.54
N PHE A 42 -14.30 -19.84 -19.05
CA PHE A 42 -12.91 -20.11 -19.36
C PHE A 42 -12.49 -21.51 -18.89
N ALA A 43 -12.85 -21.87 -17.66
CA ALA A 43 -12.51 -23.17 -17.08
C ALA A 43 -13.21 -24.33 -17.82
N TYR A 44 -14.52 -24.18 -18.10
CA TYR A 44 -15.31 -25.15 -18.86
C TYR A 44 -14.79 -25.33 -20.30
N LEU A 45 -14.49 -24.25 -21.01
CA LEU A 45 -13.97 -24.31 -22.37
C LEU A 45 -12.56 -24.90 -22.41
N SER A 46 -11.72 -24.60 -21.42
CA SER A 46 -10.40 -25.22 -21.29
C SER A 46 -10.52 -26.74 -21.15
N HIS A 47 -11.40 -27.21 -20.27
CA HIS A 47 -11.69 -28.64 -20.10
C HIS A 47 -12.25 -29.28 -21.37
N THR A 48 -13.10 -28.56 -22.10
CA THR A 48 -13.79 -29.08 -23.29
C THR A 48 -12.91 -29.12 -24.54
N THR A 49 -11.97 -28.19 -24.67
CA THR A 49 -11.19 -27.98 -25.90
C THR A 49 -9.76 -28.52 -25.82
N GLN A 50 -9.26 -28.85 -24.63
CA GLN A 50 -7.91 -29.37 -24.45
C GLN A 50 -7.91 -30.87 -24.11
N GLU A 51 -7.10 -31.65 -24.81
CA GLU A 51 -6.82 -33.04 -24.45
C GLU A 51 -5.68 -33.07 -23.41
N SER A 52 -5.99 -32.82 -22.12
CA SER A 52 -4.98 -32.95 -21.06
C SER A 52 -5.56 -33.42 -19.72
N ASN A 53 -4.72 -34.07 -18.90
CA ASN A 53 -5.03 -34.47 -17.52
C ASN A 53 -4.94 -33.25 -16.56
N THR A 54 -5.64 -32.17 -16.92
CA THR A 54 -5.62 -30.90 -16.19
C THR A 54 -7.05 -30.51 -15.80
N LEU A 55 -7.27 -30.30 -14.51
CA LEU A 55 -8.51 -29.77 -13.98
C LEU A 55 -8.42 -28.25 -13.86
N TYR A 56 -9.18 -27.56 -14.71
CA TYR A 56 -9.40 -26.12 -14.56
C TYR A 56 -10.49 -25.90 -13.52
N ILE A 57 -10.26 -25.02 -12.54
CA ILE A 57 -11.14 -24.81 -11.39
C ILE A 57 -11.58 -23.34 -11.37
N PRO A 58 -12.85 -23.01 -11.66
CA PRO A 58 -13.34 -21.64 -11.63
C PRO A 58 -13.59 -21.20 -10.18
N ILE A 59 -12.81 -20.22 -9.71
CA ILE A 59 -12.85 -19.71 -8.35
C ILE A 59 -13.67 -18.44 -8.28
N VAL A 60 -14.67 -18.45 -7.40
CA VAL A 60 -15.41 -17.26 -6.98
C VAL A 60 -14.75 -16.70 -5.71
N LYS A 61 -14.20 -15.48 -5.82
CA LYS A 61 -13.39 -14.84 -4.76
C LYS A 61 -14.19 -14.23 -3.62
N VAL A 62 -15.21 -14.94 -3.15
CA VAL A 62 -15.93 -14.60 -1.92
C VAL A 62 -16.19 -15.86 -1.08
N PRO A 63 -16.47 -15.71 0.22
CA PRO A 63 -17.01 -16.79 1.03
C PRO A 63 -18.36 -17.29 0.48
N LYS A 64 -18.69 -18.55 0.75
CA LYS A 64 -19.92 -19.22 0.32
C LYS A 64 -21.19 -18.49 0.77
N GLY A 65 -21.16 -17.91 1.97
CA GLY A 65 -22.27 -17.11 2.50
C GLY A 65 -22.57 -15.86 1.66
N ASP A 66 -21.58 -15.33 0.95
CA ASP A 66 -21.68 -14.08 0.20
C ASP A 66 -22.22 -14.30 -1.23
N LEU A 67 -22.36 -15.55 -1.68
CA LEU A 67 -23.06 -15.86 -2.93
C LEU A 67 -24.52 -15.40 -2.92
N GLU A 68 -25.20 -15.47 -1.76
CA GLU A 68 -26.59 -15.00 -1.62
C GLU A 68 -26.73 -13.49 -1.80
N LEU A 69 -25.64 -12.74 -1.64
CA LEU A 69 -25.64 -11.29 -1.85
C LEU A 69 -25.70 -10.90 -3.34
N ARG A 70 -25.66 -11.88 -4.25
CA ARG A 70 -25.66 -11.70 -5.71
C ARG A 70 -26.93 -12.31 -6.31
N PRO A 71 -28.11 -11.70 -6.09
CA PRO A 71 -29.36 -12.27 -6.54
C PRO A 71 -29.44 -12.37 -8.08
N GLU A 72 -28.73 -11.51 -8.80
CA GLU A 72 -28.58 -11.57 -10.26
C GLU A 72 -27.85 -12.83 -10.72
N LEU A 73 -26.79 -13.26 -10.02
CA LEU A 73 -26.06 -14.50 -10.32
C LEU A 73 -27.00 -15.70 -10.15
N LYS A 74 -27.70 -15.75 -9.01
CA LYS A 74 -28.68 -16.80 -8.72
C LYS A 74 -29.76 -16.87 -9.78
N PHE A 75 -30.29 -15.73 -10.19
CA PHE A 75 -31.28 -15.62 -11.27
C PHE A 75 -30.74 -16.17 -12.59
N VAL A 76 -29.56 -15.72 -13.04
CA VAL A 76 -28.96 -16.14 -14.32
C VAL A 76 -28.67 -17.64 -14.34
N LEU A 77 -28.07 -18.19 -13.29
CA LEU A 77 -27.73 -19.62 -13.24
C LEU A 77 -28.98 -20.51 -13.21
N THR A 78 -30.02 -20.12 -12.47
CA THR A 78 -31.27 -20.90 -12.44
C THR A 78 -32.03 -20.89 -13.77
N GLN A 79 -31.87 -19.87 -14.62
CA GLN A 79 -32.47 -19.88 -15.97
C GLN A 79 -31.96 -21.01 -16.86
N VAL A 80 -30.75 -21.50 -16.61
CA VAL A 80 -30.15 -22.63 -17.34
C VAL A 80 -30.11 -23.92 -16.53
N GLY A 81 -30.77 -23.95 -15.36
CA GLY A 81 -30.83 -25.13 -14.50
C GLY A 81 -29.58 -25.38 -13.66
N LEU A 82 -28.67 -24.40 -13.54
CA LEU A 82 -27.47 -24.51 -12.72
C LEU A 82 -27.74 -24.12 -11.26
N ASP A 83 -27.27 -24.95 -10.34
CA ASP A 83 -27.26 -24.61 -8.92
C ASP A 83 -26.02 -23.78 -8.59
N TYR A 84 -26.21 -22.49 -8.34
CA TYR A 84 -25.14 -21.55 -7.96
C TYR A 84 -24.33 -21.99 -6.73
N ARG A 85 -24.87 -22.89 -5.89
CA ARG A 85 -24.16 -23.46 -4.73
C ARG A 85 -23.07 -24.46 -5.11
N LYS A 86 -23.02 -24.90 -6.37
CA LYS A 86 -21.94 -25.72 -6.93
C LYS A 86 -20.73 -24.90 -7.39
N LEU A 87 -20.80 -23.57 -7.35
CA LEU A 87 -19.62 -22.74 -7.62
C LEU A 87 -18.55 -22.96 -6.55
N VAL A 88 -17.28 -22.96 -6.95
CA VAL A 88 -16.15 -23.13 -6.03
C VAL A 88 -15.79 -21.77 -5.42
N THR A 89 -15.98 -21.63 -4.10
CA THR A 89 -15.74 -20.38 -3.36
C THR A 89 -14.40 -20.42 -2.61
N LEU A 90 -13.98 -19.28 -2.05
CA LEU A 90 -12.71 -19.20 -1.31
C LEU A 90 -12.61 -20.18 -0.14
N ASP A 91 -13.72 -20.49 0.52
CA ASP A 91 -13.73 -21.45 1.65
C ASP A 91 -13.33 -22.85 1.21
N MET A 92 -13.68 -23.26 -0.01
CA MET A 92 -13.29 -24.57 -0.54
C MET A 92 -11.82 -24.56 -0.92
N VAL A 93 -11.37 -23.46 -1.55
CA VAL A 93 -10.00 -23.28 -2.01
C VAL A 93 -8.99 -23.28 -0.85
N SER A 94 -9.32 -22.67 0.29
CA SER A 94 -8.44 -22.64 1.47
C SER A 94 -8.20 -24.02 2.09
N GLU A 95 -9.10 -24.99 1.87
CA GLU A 95 -8.93 -26.38 2.29
C GLU A 95 -7.97 -27.18 1.38
N ILE A 96 -7.67 -26.67 0.18
CA ILE A 96 -6.97 -27.40 -0.89
C ILE A 96 -5.61 -26.77 -1.22
N ILE A 97 -5.41 -25.47 -0.95
CA ILE A 97 -4.12 -24.80 -1.12
C ILE A 97 -3.15 -25.29 -0.03
N SER A 98 -2.28 -26.20 -0.41
CA SER A 98 -1.06 -26.52 0.36
C SER A 98 0.17 -25.84 -0.23
N GLU A 99 0.20 -25.64 -1.55
CA GLU A 99 1.28 -25.02 -2.31
C GLU A 99 0.70 -24.23 -3.50
N PRO A 100 1.43 -23.23 -4.04
CA PRO A 100 1.03 -22.53 -5.27
C PRO A 100 0.86 -23.48 -6.47
N THR A 101 -0.11 -23.16 -7.33
CA THR A 101 -0.35 -23.88 -8.60
C THR A 101 -0.60 -22.88 -9.71
N ASP A 102 -0.56 -23.34 -10.96
CA ASP A 102 -0.85 -22.53 -12.14
C ASP A 102 -2.20 -21.79 -11.98
N ILE A 103 -2.21 -20.50 -12.27
CA ILE A 103 -3.39 -19.63 -12.14
C ILE A 103 -3.59 -18.76 -13.37
N VAL A 104 -4.83 -18.66 -13.82
CA VAL A 104 -5.31 -17.75 -14.87
C VAL A 104 -6.12 -16.65 -14.21
N LEU A 105 -5.79 -15.39 -14.52
CA LEU A 105 -6.53 -14.23 -14.06
C LEU A 105 -7.57 -13.83 -15.10
N ILE A 106 -8.82 -13.73 -14.68
CA ILE A 106 -9.96 -13.36 -15.48
C ILE A 106 -10.59 -12.11 -14.88
N ASP A 107 -10.87 -11.12 -15.72
CA ASP A 107 -11.52 -9.85 -15.33
C ASP A 107 -10.73 -9.03 -14.28
N HIS A 108 -9.43 -9.32 -14.19
CA HIS A 108 -8.41 -8.57 -13.47
C HIS A 108 -7.01 -9.00 -13.93
N ASN A 109 -5.99 -8.18 -13.68
CA ASN A 109 -4.62 -8.45 -14.13
C ASN A 109 -3.54 -8.33 -13.02
N GLN A 110 -3.97 -8.40 -11.75
CA GLN A 110 -3.12 -8.38 -10.56
C GLN A 110 -3.58 -9.41 -9.53
N LEU A 111 -2.68 -10.28 -9.04
CA LEU A 111 -3.01 -11.15 -7.92
C LEU A 111 -3.38 -10.33 -6.68
N THR A 112 -4.55 -10.61 -6.11
CA THR A 112 -4.96 -10.11 -4.80
C THR A 112 -5.12 -11.28 -3.81
N ALA A 113 -5.34 -10.97 -2.53
CA ALA A 113 -5.47 -11.99 -1.50
C ALA A 113 -6.55 -13.05 -1.86
N PRO A 114 -6.34 -14.33 -1.53
CA PRO A 114 -5.21 -14.89 -0.77
C PRO A 114 -3.97 -15.19 -1.64
N PHE A 115 -4.02 -14.94 -2.95
CA PHE A 115 -2.98 -15.33 -3.90
C PHE A 115 -1.86 -14.27 -4.07
N ALA A 116 -1.94 -13.13 -3.36
CA ALA A 116 -0.99 -12.03 -3.48
C ALA A 116 0.36 -12.30 -2.78
N THR A 117 1.10 -13.31 -3.23
CA THR A 117 2.47 -13.59 -2.78
C THR A 117 3.41 -13.70 -3.97
N GLU A 118 4.72 -13.54 -3.72
CA GLU A 118 5.75 -13.74 -4.74
C GLU A 118 5.70 -15.15 -5.32
N SER A 119 5.46 -16.17 -4.48
CA SER A 119 5.39 -17.56 -4.93
C SER A 119 4.25 -17.80 -5.93
N TRP A 120 3.06 -17.24 -5.71
CA TRP A 120 1.95 -17.34 -6.67
C TRP A 120 2.18 -16.53 -7.96
N SER A 121 2.97 -15.46 -7.89
CA SER A 121 3.24 -14.59 -9.04
C SER A 121 3.98 -15.32 -10.17
N GLU A 122 4.85 -16.27 -9.84
CA GLU A 122 5.57 -17.11 -10.80
C GLU A 122 4.67 -18.16 -11.48
N HIS A 123 3.49 -18.43 -10.92
CA HIS A 123 2.52 -19.40 -11.44
C HIS A 123 1.39 -18.77 -12.26
N VAL A 124 1.44 -17.47 -12.55
CA VAL A 124 0.45 -16.85 -13.42
C VAL A 124 0.68 -17.30 -14.86
N VAL A 125 -0.18 -18.19 -15.34
CA VAL A 125 -0.08 -18.79 -16.68
C VAL A 125 -0.96 -18.12 -17.73
N GLY A 126 -1.81 -17.17 -17.32
CA GLY A 126 -2.77 -16.55 -18.22
C GLY A 126 -3.42 -15.30 -17.65
N VAL A 127 -3.69 -14.32 -18.50
CA VAL A 127 -4.49 -13.13 -18.15
C VAL A 127 -5.46 -12.81 -19.29
N LEU A 128 -6.76 -12.72 -19.00
CA LEU A 128 -7.78 -12.11 -19.86
C LEU A 128 -8.49 -11.02 -19.06
N ASP A 129 -8.33 -9.77 -19.46
CA ASP A 129 -8.88 -8.65 -18.70
C ASP A 129 -9.29 -7.48 -19.61
N HIS A 130 -10.36 -6.80 -19.22
CA HIS A 130 -10.86 -5.61 -19.89
C HIS A 130 -10.68 -4.32 -19.08
N HIS A 131 -10.10 -4.43 -17.88
CA HIS A 131 -9.59 -3.29 -17.14
C HIS A 131 -8.26 -2.83 -17.74
N VAL A 132 -7.68 -1.77 -17.19
CA VAL A 132 -6.40 -1.29 -17.70
C VAL A 132 -5.29 -2.17 -17.15
N ASP A 133 -4.31 -2.37 -18.02
CA ASP A 133 -3.11 -3.19 -17.88
C ASP A 133 -2.08 -2.72 -16.82
N GLU A 134 -1.96 -3.42 -15.66
CA GLU A 134 -1.01 -3.12 -14.56
C GLU A 134 0.47 -3.40 -14.91
N GLY A 135 0.77 -3.82 -16.13
CA GLY A 135 2.12 -4.18 -16.55
C GLY A 135 2.68 -5.41 -15.86
N LEU A 136 1.83 -6.20 -15.19
CA LEU A 136 2.21 -7.44 -14.48
C LEU A 136 2.10 -8.67 -15.39
N TYR A 137 2.85 -9.72 -15.03
CA TYR A 137 2.82 -11.04 -15.67
C TYR A 137 3.06 -11.00 -17.19
N THR A 138 3.97 -10.15 -17.66
CA THR A 138 4.26 -9.97 -19.10
C THR A 138 4.75 -11.24 -19.79
N GLU A 139 5.35 -12.15 -19.02
CA GLU A 139 5.87 -13.43 -19.50
C GLU A 139 4.85 -14.58 -19.43
N ALA A 140 3.60 -14.31 -19.01
CA ALA A 140 2.57 -15.33 -18.98
C ALA A 140 2.33 -15.92 -20.39
N PRO A 141 2.16 -17.25 -20.53
CA PRO A 141 1.90 -17.94 -21.80
C PRO A 141 0.85 -17.29 -22.71
N PHE A 142 -0.19 -16.70 -22.13
CA PHE A 142 -1.09 -15.80 -22.83
C PHE A 142 -1.50 -14.62 -21.96
N ARG A 143 -1.58 -13.45 -22.57
CA ARG A 143 -1.93 -12.20 -21.88
C ARG A 143 -2.66 -11.28 -22.84
N VAL A 144 -3.98 -11.18 -22.66
CA VAL A 144 -4.84 -10.31 -23.45
C VAL A 144 -5.52 -9.32 -22.52
N ILE A 145 -5.06 -8.07 -22.59
CA ILE A 145 -5.68 -6.97 -21.88
C ILE A 145 -6.19 -5.97 -22.91
N GLN A 146 -7.51 -5.88 -23.06
CA GLN A 146 -8.13 -5.07 -24.10
C GLN A 146 -9.42 -4.44 -23.58
N MET A 147 -9.55 -3.12 -23.77
CA MET A 147 -10.76 -2.40 -23.43
C MET A 147 -11.95 -2.91 -24.28
N VAL A 148 -12.81 -3.73 -23.67
CA VAL A 148 -14.10 -4.19 -24.18
C VAL A 148 -15.17 -4.00 -23.10
N GLY A 149 -16.44 -4.14 -23.45
CA GLY A 149 -17.53 -3.94 -22.50
C GLY A 149 -17.59 -4.99 -21.40
N SER A 150 -17.32 -6.25 -21.72
CA SER A 150 -17.33 -7.37 -20.77
C SER A 150 -16.16 -8.33 -20.99
N CYS A 151 -15.61 -8.90 -19.92
CA CYS A 151 -14.54 -9.89 -19.99
C CYS A 151 -14.97 -11.17 -20.72
N VAL A 152 -16.27 -11.54 -20.70
CA VAL A 152 -16.80 -12.66 -21.48
C VAL A 152 -16.46 -12.52 -22.97
N THR A 153 -16.44 -11.30 -23.50
CA THR A 153 -16.03 -11.02 -24.89
C THR A 153 -14.62 -11.56 -25.15
N LEU A 154 -13.68 -11.32 -24.24
CA LEU A 154 -12.29 -11.78 -24.37
C LEU A 154 -12.17 -13.29 -24.20
N VAL A 155 -12.93 -13.89 -23.26
CA VAL A 155 -12.96 -15.35 -23.08
C VAL A 155 -13.42 -16.04 -24.36
N LEU A 156 -14.52 -15.58 -24.97
CA LEU A 156 -15.05 -16.19 -26.19
C LEU A 156 -14.13 -15.98 -27.40
N GLN A 157 -13.45 -14.83 -27.48
CA GLN A 157 -12.43 -14.58 -28.49
C GLN A 157 -11.20 -15.47 -28.32
N HIS A 158 -10.74 -15.70 -27.08
CA HIS A 158 -9.60 -16.57 -26.76
C HIS A 158 -9.82 -17.99 -27.30
N PHE A 159 -11.01 -18.55 -27.08
CA PHE A 159 -11.39 -19.88 -27.61
C PHE A 159 -11.89 -19.86 -29.07
N GLN A 160 -11.81 -18.70 -29.74
CA GLN A 160 -12.24 -18.50 -31.13
C GLN A 160 -13.65 -19.06 -31.40
N VAL A 161 -14.58 -18.80 -30.48
CA VAL A 161 -15.94 -19.32 -30.54
C VAL A 161 -16.64 -18.78 -31.78
N LYS A 162 -17.29 -19.66 -32.54
CA LYS A 162 -18.05 -19.35 -33.75
C LYS A 162 -19.47 -19.91 -33.62
N PRO A 163 -20.44 -19.44 -34.42
CA PRO A 163 -21.81 -19.98 -34.41
C PRO A 163 -21.87 -21.50 -34.66
N THR A 164 -20.87 -22.03 -35.38
CA THR A 164 -20.72 -23.45 -35.71
C THR A 164 -19.86 -24.24 -34.71
N SER A 165 -19.33 -23.61 -33.66
CA SER A 165 -18.53 -24.30 -32.65
C SER A 165 -19.39 -25.36 -31.94
N PRO A 166 -18.95 -26.63 -31.87
CA PRO A 166 -19.78 -27.70 -31.30
C PRO A 166 -20.00 -27.55 -29.79
N TRP A 167 -19.13 -26.84 -29.09
CA TRP A 167 -19.23 -26.51 -27.66
C TRP A 167 -20.09 -25.26 -27.36
N LEU A 168 -20.50 -24.48 -28.37
CA LEU A 168 -21.41 -23.35 -28.16
C LEU A 168 -22.86 -23.86 -28.00
N THR A 169 -23.22 -24.22 -26.78
CA THR A 169 -24.56 -24.67 -26.40
C THR A 169 -25.48 -23.47 -26.11
N GLN A 170 -26.80 -23.71 -26.05
CA GLN A 170 -27.77 -22.70 -25.61
C GLN A 170 -27.53 -22.28 -24.17
N GLU A 171 -27.19 -23.23 -23.29
CA GLU A 171 -26.78 -22.99 -21.90
C GLU A 171 -25.61 -22.00 -21.84
N MET A 172 -24.51 -22.30 -22.55
CA MET A 172 -23.34 -21.43 -22.61
C MET A 172 -23.68 -20.05 -23.17
N ALA A 173 -24.49 -19.97 -24.23
CA ALA A 173 -24.86 -18.69 -24.84
C ALA A 173 -25.71 -17.83 -23.89
N HIS A 174 -26.64 -18.45 -23.16
CA HIS A 174 -27.45 -17.77 -22.16
C HIS A 174 -26.59 -17.24 -21.01
N LEU A 175 -25.66 -18.05 -20.49
CA LEU A 175 -24.74 -17.59 -19.45
C LEU A 175 -23.86 -16.44 -19.95
N ALA A 176 -23.24 -16.58 -21.11
CA ALA A 176 -22.33 -15.59 -21.68
C ALA A 176 -23.02 -14.25 -21.99
N VAL A 177 -24.27 -14.28 -22.46
CA VAL A 177 -24.97 -13.05 -22.84
C VAL A 177 -25.36 -12.21 -21.63
N ALA A 178 -25.50 -12.80 -20.44
CA ALA A 178 -25.93 -12.09 -19.24
C ALA A 178 -24.97 -10.97 -18.81
N PRO A 179 -23.69 -11.24 -18.45
CA PRO A 179 -22.74 -10.17 -18.10
C PRO A 179 -22.45 -9.24 -19.28
N LEU A 180 -22.40 -9.76 -20.52
CA LEU A 180 -22.23 -8.95 -21.72
C LEU A 180 -23.30 -7.87 -21.81
N LEU A 181 -24.58 -8.20 -21.64
CA LEU A 181 -25.67 -7.21 -21.65
C LEU A 181 -25.60 -6.30 -20.41
N VAL A 182 -25.28 -6.81 -19.23
CA VAL A 182 -25.21 -6.00 -18.01
C VAL A 182 -24.12 -4.92 -18.10
N ASP A 183 -22.88 -5.29 -18.44
CA ASP A 183 -21.78 -4.33 -18.46
C ASP A 183 -21.86 -3.35 -19.64
N THR A 184 -22.37 -3.80 -20.79
CA THR A 184 -22.59 -2.93 -21.96
C THR A 184 -23.88 -2.09 -21.87
N VAL A 185 -24.69 -2.28 -20.82
CA VAL A 185 -26.01 -1.65 -20.67
C VAL A 185 -26.89 -1.94 -21.89
N ASN A 186 -26.99 -3.23 -22.23
CA ASN A 186 -27.70 -3.78 -23.38
C ASN A 186 -27.19 -3.18 -24.70
N LEU A 187 -25.86 -3.23 -24.89
CA LEU A 187 -25.16 -2.78 -26.10
C LEU A 187 -25.40 -1.30 -26.48
N LYS A 188 -25.63 -0.45 -25.48
CA LYS A 188 -25.83 1.00 -25.68
C LYS A 188 -24.48 1.69 -25.91
N TRP A 189 -24.27 2.15 -27.15
CA TRP A 189 -23.03 2.82 -27.57
C TRP A 189 -22.84 4.23 -26.98
N ASP A 190 -23.93 4.96 -26.78
CA ASP A 190 -23.94 6.34 -26.29
C ASP A 190 -23.41 6.50 -24.86
N LEU A 191 -23.39 5.42 -24.10
CA LEU A 191 -22.84 5.37 -22.74
C LEU A 191 -21.33 5.07 -22.70
N GLY A 192 -20.70 4.78 -23.85
CA GLY A 192 -19.26 4.55 -23.96
C GLY A 192 -18.76 3.25 -23.32
N ARG A 193 -19.66 2.28 -23.08
CA ARG A 193 -19.35 0.97 -22.48
C ARG A 193 -19.37 -0.20 -23.46
N THR A 194 -19.85 0.04 -24.68
CA THR A 194 -19.96 -0.99 -25.72
C THR A 194 -18.85 -0.82 -26.74
N THR A 195 -18.25 -1.92 -27.18
CA THR A 195 -17.28 -1.95 -28.27
C THR A 195 -17.73 -2.82 -29.43
N GLU A 196 -17.04 -2.73 -30.56
CA GLU A 196 -17.35 -3.55 -31.74
C GLU A 196 -17.15 -5.04 -31.45
N SER A 197 -16.17 -5.38 -30.61
CA SER A 197 -15.93 -6.75 -30.16
C SER A 197 -17.13 -7.32 -29.40
N ASP A 198 -17.76 -6.53 -28.53
CA ASP A 198 -18.96 -6.97 -27.79
C ASP A 198 -20.14 -7.23 -28.72
N VAL A 199 -20.34 -6.37 -29.73
CA VAL A 199 -21.41 -6.54 -30.73
C VAL A 199 -21.16 -7.78 -31.61
N GLN A 200 -19.91 -8.01 -32.00
CA GLN A 200 -19.55 -9.21 -32.78
C GLN A 200 -19.78 -10.50 -31.98
N VAL A 201 -19.33 -10.53 -30.71
CA VAL A 201 -19.54 -11.67 -29.81
C VAL A 201 -21.03 -11.89 -29.55
N PHE A 202 -21.79 -10.81 -29.28
CA PHE A 202 -23.24 -10.91 -29.13
C PHE A 202 -23.91 -11.53 -30.37
N GLY A 203 -23.50 -11.12 -31.58
CA GLY A 203 -23.99 -11.70 -32.82
C GLY A 203 -23.74 -13.21 -32.92
N ILE A 204 -22.59 -13.69 -32.43
CA ILE A 204 -22.28 -15.12 -32.35
C ILE A 204 -23.22 -15.84 -31.37
N LEU A 205 -23.40 -15.29 -30.16
CA LEU A 205 -24.26 -15.86 -29.13
C LEU A 205 -25.72 -15.92 -29.57
N GLN A 206 -26.18 -14.88 -30.28
CA GLN A 206 -27.56 -14.74 -30.74
C GLN A 206 -28.06 -15.92 -31.58
N HIS A 207 -27.17 -16.64 -32.28
CA HIS A 207 -27.52 -17.85 -33.03
C HIS A 207 -28.03 -19.01 -32.16
N LYS A 208 -27.79 -18.97 -30.84
CA LYS A 208 -28.21 -20.00 -29.88
C LYS A 208 -29.18 -19.48 -28.82
N LEU A 209 -29.49 -18.18 -28.82
CA LEU A 209 -30.40 -17.59 -27.83
C LEU A 209 -31.85 -17.82 -28.22
N GLU A 210 -32.62 -18.38 -27.28
CA GLU A 210 -34.09 -18.50 -27.38
C GLU A 210 -34.83 -17.49 -26.49
N LEU A 211 -34.09 -16.52 -25.93
CA LEU A 211 -34.61 -15.45 -25.09
C LEU A 211 -34.67 -14.12 -25.84
N VAL A 212 -35.46 -13.18 -25.32
CA VAL A 212 -35.46 -11.78 -25.79
C VAL A 212 -34.41 -11.00 -24.98
N PRO A 213 -33.30 -10.55 -25.58
CA PRO A 213 -32.18 -9.92 -24.86
C PRO A 213 -32.59 -8.74 -23.97
N GLU A 214 -33.43 -7.85 -24.51
CA GLU A 214 -33.95 -6.68 -23.78
C GLU A 214 -34.74 -7.06 -22.52
N ALA A 215 -35.60 -8.08 -22.62
CA ALA A 215 -36.41 -8.53 -21.49
C ALA A 215 -35.55 -9.24 -20.44
N PHE A 216 -34.54 -9.99 -20.90
CA PHE A 216 -33.60 -10.67 -20.03
C PHE A 216 -32.72 -9.67 -19.27
N PHE A 217 -32.11 -8.71 -19.96
CA PHE A 217 -31.36 -7.60 -19.37
C PHE A 217 -32.19 -6.86 -18.28
N LYS A 218 -33.43 -6.47 -18.60
CA LYS A 218 -34.33 -5.81 -17.64
C LYS A 218 -34.63 -6.68 -16.42
N SER A 219 -34.75 -7.98 -16.60
CA SER A 219 -35.00 -8.92 -15.50
C SER A 219 -33.78 -9.02 -14.58
N ILE A 220 -32.57 -9.07 -15.16
CA ILE A 220 -31.31 -9.07 -14.40
C ILE A 220 -31.16 -7.76 -13.61
N GLU A 221 -31.30 -6.60 -14.26
CA GLU A 221 -31.17 -5.29 -13.60
C GLU A 221 -32.19 -5.10 -12.47
N LYS A 222 -33.43 -5.56 -12.68
CA LYS A 222 -34.46 -5.54 -11.64
C LYS A 222 -34.01 -6.31 -10.40
N VAL A 223 -33.53 -7.54 -10.56
CA VAL A 223 -33.10 -8.37 -9.43
C VAL A 223 -31.83 -7.79 -8.77
N LYS A 224 -30.87 -7.31 -9.57
CA LYS A 224 -29.63 -6.67 -9.09
C LYS A 224 -29.88 -5.45 -8.20
N SER A 225 -30.92 -4.68 -8.49
CA SER A 225 -31.33 -3.48 -7.73
C SER A 225 -32.04 -3.77 -6.40
N GLN A 226 -32.47 -5.01 -6.13
CA GLN A 226 -33.19 -5.40 -4.92
C GLN A 226 -32.24 -5.59 -3.72
N VAL A 227 -31.68 -4.49 -3.24
CA VAL A 227 -30.77 -4.47 -2.07
C VAL A 227 -31.45 -4.00 -0.79
N ASP A 228 -32.69 -3.53 -0.88
CA ASP A 228 -33.46 -2.95 0.22
C ASP A 228 -33.74 -3.95 1.36
N SER A 229 -33.77 -5.25 1.06
CA SER A 229 -33.90 -6.32 2.03
C SER A 229 -32.59 -6.71 2.75
N MET A 230 -31.43 -6.20 2.29
CA MET A 230 -30.13 -6.47 2.91
C MET A 230 -29.86 -5.50 4.07
N ASN A 231 -29.19 -5.98 5.12
CA ASN A 231 -28.72 -5.09 6.19
C ASN A 231 -27.55 -4.21 5.69
N ASN A 232 -27.22 -3.15 6.44
CA ASN A 232 -26.18 -2.18 6.02
C ASN A 232 -24.81 -2.84 5.79
N TYR A 233 -24.42 -3.79 6.64
CA TYR A 233 -23.15 -4.51 6.52
C TYR A 233 -23.04 -5.30 5.22
N ASP A 234 -24.11 -6.03 4.86
CA ASP A 234 -24.21 -6.80 3.63
C ASP A 234 -24.23 -5.90 2.38
N ILE A 235 -24.89 -4.74 2.46
CA ILE A 235 -24.89 -3.76 1.36
C ILE A 235 -23.47 -3.27 1.07
N LEU A 236 -22.68 -2.95 2.11
CA LEU A 236 -21.31 -2.44 1.96
C LEU A 236 -20.39 -3.50 1.36
N ARG A 237 -20.42 -4.74 1.86
CA ARG A 237 -19.49 -5.78 1.43
C ARG A 237 -19.86 -6.49 0.13
N ARG A 238 -21.09 -6.33 -0.37
CA ARG A 238 -21.58 -7.02 -1.58
C ARG A 238 -20.71 -6.77 -2.80
N ASP A 239 -20.50 -5.50 -3.11
CA ASP A 239 -19.68 -5.03 -4.24
C ASP A 239 -18.61 -4.08 -3.68
N TYR A 240 -17.65 -4.68 -2.99
CA TYR A 240 -16.60 -3.99 -2.25
C TYR A 240 -15.24 -4.17 -2.92
N LYS A 241 -14.43 -3.11 -2.92
CA LYS A 241 -13.03 -3.13 -3.36
C LYS A 241 -12.14 -2.39 -2.38
N GLU A 242 -10.97 -2.95 -2.14
CA GLU A 242 -9.99 -2.46 -1.17
C GLU A 242 -8.69 -2.06 -1.85
N PHE A 243 -8.15 -0.92 -1.46
CA PHE A 243 -6.88 -0.38 -1.92
C PHE A 243 -5.92 -0.33 -0.72
N PRO A 244 -5.09 -1.37 -0.53
CA PRO A 244 -4.30 -1.53 0.70
C PRO A 244 -3.17 -0.51 0.87
N ASN A 245 -2.76 0.19 -0.20
CA ASN A 245 -1.63 1.12 -0.14
C ASN A 245 -1.75 2.27 -1.16
N VAL A 246 -2.60 3.24 -0.86
CA VAL A 246 -2.67 4.54 -1.54
C VAL A 246 -1.80 5.53 -0.77
N ASN A 247 -0.55 5.73 -1.20
CA ASN A 247 0.43 6.59 -0.51
C ASN A 247 0.65 6.25 0.97
N GLY A 248 0.56 4.96 1.33
CA GLY A 248 0.68 4.49 2.72
C GLY A 248 -0.63 4.50 3.52
N TYR A 249 -1.78 4.71 2.86
CA TYR A 249 -3.10 4.60 3.46
C TYR A 249 -3.92 3.48 2.84
N LYS A 250 -4.82 2.89 3.62
CA LYS A 250 -5.74 1.83 3.22
C LYS A 250 -7.13 2.42 2.96
N ILE A 251 -7.65 2.28 1.74
CA ILE A 251 -8.94 2.88 1.33
C ILE A 251 -9.90 1.77 0.89
N GLY A 252 -11.13 1.80 1.40
CA GLY A 252 -12.20 0.91 0.94
C GLY A 252 -13.25 1.65 0.11
N THR A 253 -13.87 0.92 -0.80
CA THR A 253 -14.96 1.44 -1.64
C THR A 253 -16.09 0.43 -1.77
N SER A 254 -17.30 0.88 -1.52
CA SER A 254 -18.53 0.08 -1.64
C SER A 254 -19.40 0.63 -2.78
N ALA A 255 -19.78 -0.18 -3.76
CA ALA A 255 -20.70 0.23 -4.82
C ALA A 255 -22.12 -0.32 -4.60
N VAL A 256 -23.11 0.56 -4.65
CA VAL A 256 -24.49 0.24 -4.29
C VAL A 256 -25.45 0.64 -5.41
N THR A 257 -26.24 -0.32 -5.88
CA THR A 257 -27.27 -0.13 -6.91
C THR A 257 -28.59 0.34 -6.29
N TRP A 258 -28.53 1.43 -5.53
CA TRP A 258 -29.67 2.05 -4.83
C TRP A 258 -29.41 3.55 -4.66
N HIS A 259 -30.17 4.25 -3.81
CA HIS A 259 -29.97 5.68 -3.57
C HIS A 259 -30.07 6.06 -2.10
N PHE A 260 -29.27 7.04 -1.66
CA PHE A 260 -29.13 7.40 -0.25
C PHE A 260 -30.43 7.83 0.38
N ARG A 261 -31.30 8.54 -0.35
CA ARG A 261 -32.57 9.01 0.23
C ARG A 261 -33.47 7.86 0.70
N ALA A 262 -33.68 6.82 -0.11
CA ALA A 262 -34.48 5.66 0.30
C ALA A 262 -33.78 4.86 1.40
N TRP A 263 -32.44 4.76 1.33
CA TRP A 263 -31.67 4.08 2.37
C TRP A 263 -31.80 4.80 3.72
N VAL A 264 -31.66 6.13 3.74
CA VAL A 264 -31.86 6.96 4.94
C VAL A 264 -33.29 6.85 5.47
N GLU A 265 -34.29 6.85 4.59
CA GLU A 265 -35.70 6.67 4.96
C GLU A 265 -35.94 5.28 5.58
N ARG A 266 -35.32 4.21 5.06
CA ARG A 266 -35.40 2.85 5.62
C ARG A 266 -34.80 2.78 7.02
N GLU A 267 -33.62 3.38 7.20
CA GLU A 267 -32.90 3.33 8.48
C GLU A 267 -33.43 4.34 9.52
N GLY A 268 -34.33 5.24 9.14
CA GLY A 268 -34.81 6.32 10.00
C GLY A 268 -33.79 7.43 10.23
N GLY A 269 -32.70 7.47 9.46
CA GLY A 269 -31.66 8.50 9.56
C GLY A 269 -30.33 8.12 8.89
N ALA A 270 -29.53 9.12 8.51
CA ALA A 270 -28.21 8.91 7.88
C ALA A 270 -27.14 8.39 8.86
N GLU A 271 -27.38 8.52 10.17
CA GLU A 271 -26.42 8.10 11.19
C GLU A 271 -26.26 6.57 11.25
N ALA A 272 -27.32 5.80 11.01
CA ALA A 272 -27.23 4.33 10.96
C ALA A 272 -26.34 3.84 9.80
N ILE A 273 -26.45 4.48 8.63
CA ILE A 273 -25.59 4.20 7.47
C ILE A 273 -24.15 4.60 7.80
N SER A 274 -23.97 5.76 8.42
CA SER A 274 -22.66 6.28 8.77
C SER A 274 -21.94 5.42 9.80
N GLN A 275 -22.69 4.95 10.81
CA GLN A 275 -22.18 4.04 11.82
C GLN A 275 -21.77 2.72 11.18
N ALA A 276 -22.61 2.14 10.32
CA ALA A 276 -22.26 0.91 9.61
C ALA A 276 -21.00 1.08 8.74
N ALA A 277 -20.86 2.20 8.03
CA ALA A 277 -19.67 2.48 7.22
C ALA A 277 -18.40 2.62 8.06
N LEU A 278 -18.47 3.29 9.22
CA LEU A 278 -17.35 3.45 10.14
C LEU A 278 -16.98 2.14 10.86
N GLU A 279 -17.98 1.34 11.25
CA GLU A 279 -17.76 0.00 11.83
C GLU A 279 -17.11 -0.93 10.82
N TYR A 280 -17.60 -0.94 9.58
CA TYR A 280 -17.01 -1.69 8.48
C TYR A 280 -15.56 -1.25 8.20
N ALA A 281 -15.32 0.07 8.15
CA ALA A 281 -13.99 0.63 7.97
C ALA A 281 -13.04 0.23 9.11
N LYS A 282 -13.53 0.21 10.35
CA LYS A 282 -12.74 -0.22 11.52
C LYS A 282 -12.42 -1.72 11.47
N GLU A 283 -13.38 -2.58 11.13
CA GLU A 283 -13.17 -4.02 10.98
C GLU A 283 -12.10 -4.34 9.92
N ARG A 284 -12.11 -3.58 8.83
CA ARG A 284 -11.16 -3.73 7.72
C ARG A 284 -9.88 -2.90 7.89
N GLU A 285 -9.70 -2.20 9.02
CA GLU A 285 -8.56 -1.33 9.31
C GLU A 285 -8.32 -0.24 8.25
N LEU A 286 -9.38 0.33 7.68
CA LEU A 286 -9.32 1.36 6.65
C LEU A 286 -9.02 2.74 7.25
N ASP A 287 -8.27 3.55 6.51
CA ASP A 287 -8.08 4.97 6.76
C ASP A 287 -9.23 5.83 6.21
N MET A 288 -9.95 5.34 5.19
CA MET A 288 -11.12 5.98 4.59
C MET A 288 -12.01 4.95 3.90
N GLU A 289 -13.32 5.14 3.99
CA GLU A 289 -14.34 4.38 3.26
C GLU A 289 -15.15 5.32 2.35
N VAL A 290 -15.41 4.90 1.11
CA VAL A 290 -16.21 5.66 0.14
C VAL A 290 -17.34 4.81 -0.41
N ILE A 291 -18.58 5.26 -0.24
CA ILE A 291 -19.75 4.60 -0.81
C ILE A 291 -20.13 5.30 -2.11
N PHE A 292 -20.21 4.55 -3.19
CA PHE A 292 -20.71 5.01 -4.49
C PHE A 292 -22.10 4.45 -4.73
N THR A 293 -23.06 5.31 -5.10
CA THR A 293 -24.37 4.85 -5.54
C THR A 293 -24.55 5.10 -7.04
N ALA A 294 -25.31 4.23 -7.69
CA ALA A 294 -25.74 4.42 -9.07
C ALA A 294 -27.12 3.79 -9.28
N PHE A 295 -28.05 4.55 -9.85
CA PHE A 295 -29.44 4.13 -10.01
C PHE A 295 -30.14 4.92 -11.12
N ASP A 296 -31.18 4.32 -11.69
CA ASP A 296 -32.11 5.01 -12.59
C ASP A 296 -33.25 5.62 -11.77
N HIS A 297 -33.48 6.92 -11.87
CA HIS A 297 -34.60 7.56 -11.18
C HIS A 297 -35.86 7.51 -12.06
N ASP A 298 -36.45 6.34 -12.25
CA ASP A 298 -37.68 6.22 -13.04
C ASP A 298 -38.91 6.68 -12.22
N ARG A 299 -39.26 7.96 -12.34
CA ARG A 299 -40.59 8.42 -11.91
C ARG A 299 -41.58 8.03 -13.00
N GLU A 300 -42.34 6.97 -12.73
CA GLU A 300 -43.56 6.65 -13.49
C GLU A 300 -43.36 6.29 -14.97
N GLY A 301 -42.31 5.52 -15.31
CA GLY A 301 -42.19 4.86 -16.62
C GLY A 301 -41.99 5.80 -17.82
N LYS A 302 -41.43 6.99 -17.57
CA LYS A 302 -41.11 7.99 -18.61
C LYS A 302 -39.61 8.10 -18.91
N GLY A 303 -38.81 7.14 -18.45
CA GLY A 303 -37.36 7.15 -18.66
C GLY A 303 -36.70 8.11 -17.68
N GLY A 304 -36.38 7.61 -16.50
CA GLY A 304 -35.59 8.34 -15.51
C GLY A 304 -34.19 8.69 -15.98
N ASP A 305 -33.67 9.84 -15.54
CA ASP A 305 -32.26 10.17 -15.70
C ASP A 305 -31.42 9.27 -14.78
N TYR A 306 -30.39 8.63 -15.33
CA TYR A 306 -29.36 7.91 -14.58
C TYR A 306 -28.63 8.85 -13.61
N ARG A 307 -28.47 8.44 -12.35
CA ARG A 307 -27.87 9.26 -11.29
C ARG A 307 -26.75 8.54 -10.56
N ARG A 308 -25.88 9.35 -9.96
CA ARG A 308 -24.82 8.92 -9.05
C ARG A 308 -24.81 9.77 -7.79
N GLU A 309 -24.51 9.14 -6.68
CA GLU A 309 -24.26 9.81 -5.40
C GLU A 309 -23.00 9.20 -4.79
N LEU A 310 -22.43 9.91 -3.83
CA LEU A 310 -21.19 9.54 -3.18
C LEU A 310 -21.27 9.86 -1.68
N ALA A 311 -20.74 9.00 -0.82
CA ALA A 311 -20.51 9.32 0.59
C ALA A 311 -19.06 9.04 1.01
N VAL A 312 -18.49 9.90 1.85
CA VAL A 312 -17.09 9.84 2.28
C VAL A 312 -16.98 9.75 3.80
N PHE A 313 -16.33 8.70 4.29
CA PHE A 313 -16.06 8.46 5.70
C PHE A 313 -14.56 8.46 5.94
N VAL A 314 -14.06 9.48 6.62
CA VAL A 314 -12.64 9.63 6.95
C VAL A 314 -12.40 9.04 8.34
N VAL A 315 -11.61 7.97 8.42
CA VAL A 315 -11.20 7.36 9.70
C VAL A 315 -9.88 7.97 10.17
N ASN A 316 -8.93 8.15 9.26
CA ASN A 316 -7.65 8.78 9.51
C ASN A 316 -7.73 10.29 9.21
N PRO A 317 -7.57 11.19 10.21
CA PRO A 317 -7.67 12.63 10.01
C PRO A 317 -6.70 13.21 8.98
N GLU A 318 -5.60 12.53 8.67
CA GLU A 318 -4.66 12.95 7.61
C GLU A 318 -5.30 12.98 6.22
N LEU A 319 -6.40 12.25 6.02
CA LEU A 319 -7.16 12.22 4.77
C LEU A 319 -8.30 13.25 4.71
N MET A 320 -8.44 14.15 5.70
CA MET A 320 -9.45 15.21 5.63
C MET A 320 -9.26 16.14 4.42
N GLY A 321 -8.00 16.47 4.08
CA GLY A 321 -7.70 17.22 2.86
C GLY A 321 -8.11 16.49 1.57
N VAL A 322 -8.23 15.16 1.63
CA VAL A 322 -8.79 14.37 0.52
C VAL A 322 -10.29 14.57 0.43
N LYS A 323 -11.04 14.50 1.51
CA LYS A 323 -12.47 14.82 1.49
C LYS A 323 -12.74 16.22 0.92
N GLU A 324 -12.02 17.25 1.40
CA GLU A 324 -12.18 18.64 0.92
C GLU A 324 -11.86 18.79 -0.58
N SER A 325 -10.84 18.08 -1.06
CA SER A 325 -10.46 18.09 -2.46
C SER A 325 -11.48 17.35 -3.35
N LEU A 326 -12.18 16.32 -2.84
CA LEU A 326 -13.31 15.69 -3.53
C LEU A 326 -14.49 16.66 -3.66
N GLU A 327 -14.84 17.35 -2.56
CA GLU A 327 -15.93 18.32 -2.52
C GLU A 327 -15.72 19.49 -3.48
N THR A 328 -14.48 19.94 -3.66
CA THR A 328 -14.13 21.08 -4.54
C THR A 328 -13.78 20.68 -5.97
N ASN A 329 -13.81 19.38 -6.29
CA ASN A 329 -13.46 18.86 -7.61
C ASN A 329 -14.51 19.23 -8.67
N LYS A 330 -14.09 19.98 -9.68
CA LYS A 330 -14.96 20.45 -10.78
C LYS A 330 -15.42 19.34 -11.73
N ASP A 331 -14.69 18.23 -11.80
CA ASP A 331 -15.03 17.10 -12.64
C ASP A 331 -16.07 16.21 -11.98
N LEU A 332 -16.03 16.00 -10.66
CA LEU A 332 -17.03 15.22 -9.91
C LEU A 332 -18.36 15.99 -9.75
N GLN A 333 -18.28 17.32 -9.55
CA GLN A 333 -19.43 18.19 -9.36
C GLN A 333 -20.30 17.78 -8.16
N LEU A 334 -19.65 17.52 -7.01
CA LEU A 334 -20.33 17.09 -5.79
C LEU A 334 -21.19 18.21 -5.20
N LYS A 335 -22.40 17.87 -4.75
CA LYS A 335 -23.30 18.76 -4.03
C LYS A 335 -23.73 18.11 -2.72
N PRO A 336 -23.50 18.73 -1.55
CA PRO A 336 -23.85 18.12 -0.27
C PRO A 336 -25.36 17.89 -0.15
N MET A 337 -25.74 16.75 0.40
CA MET A 337 -27.13 16.39 0.65
C MET A 337 -27.64 17.02 1.97
N PRO A 338 -28.94 17.32 2.09
CA PRO A 338 -29.46 18.15 3.19
C PRO A 338 -29.46 17.45 4.56
N PHE A 339 -29.30 16.13 4.60
CA PHE A 339 -29.39 15.36 5.83
C PHE A 339 -28.05 15.14 6.52
N ASP A 340 -26.92 15.16 5.80
CA ASP A 340 -25.59 14.90 6.37
C ASP A 340 -24.46 15.36 5.41
N ASN A 341 -23.41 15.96 5.96
CA ASN A 341 -22.30 16.55 5.19
C ASN A 341 -21.26 15.54 4.68
N ARG A 342 -21.47 14.25 4.94
CA ARG A 342 -20.70 13.13 4.40
C ARG A 342 -21.26 12.62 3.08
N PHE A 343 -22.47 13.04 2.69
CA PHE A 343 -23.23 12.52 1.54
C PHE A 343 -23.42 13.59 0.46
N TYR A 344 -23.28 13.20 -0.80
CA TYR A 344 -23.26 14.11 -1.94
C TYR A 344 -24.02 13.55 -3.15
N GLU A 345 -24.76 14.42 -3.85
CA GLU A 345 -25.13 14.16 -5.24
C GLU A 345 -23.91 14.39 -6.14
N GLN A 346 -23.69 13.52 -7.13
CA GLN A 346 -22.58 13.63 -8.08
C GLN A 346 -23.09 14.08 -9.45
N GLY A 347 -22.76 15.32 -9.85
CA GLY A 347 -23.24 15.88 -11.12
C GLY A 347 -22.67 15.20 -12.36
N ASN A 348 -21.43 14.72 -12.30
CA ASN A 348 -20.83 14.00 -13.43
C ASN A 348 -21.11 12.49 -13.36
N ILE A 349 -22.20 12.09 -14.01
CA ILE A 349 -22.69 10.71 -14.04
C ILE A 349 -21.79 9.72 -14.81
N LYS A 350 -20.84 10.23 -15.62
CA LYS A 350 -19.87 9.39 -16.34
C LYS A 350 -18.74 8.89 -15.45
N MET A 351 -18.58 9.47 -14.25
CA MET A 351 -17.53 9.10 -13.29
C MET A 351 -17.98 7.95 -12.37
N SER A 352 -17.43 6.74 -12.58
CA SER A 352 -17.81 5.51 -11.86
C SER A 352 -16.65 4.92 -11.03
N ARG A 353 -16.94 3.89 -10.23
CA ARG A 353 -15.91 3.13 -9.51
C ARG A 353 -14.89 2.44 -10.44
N LYS A 354 -15.31 1.89 -11.60
CA LYS A 354 -14.39 1.21 -12.56
C LYS A 354 -13.33 2.13 -13.19
N GLN A 355 -13.54 3.45 -13.22
CA GLN A 355 -12.49 4.41 -13.60
C GLN A 355 -11.45 4.64 -12.49
N LEU A 356 -11.61 3.98 -11.33
CA LEU A 356 -10.70 3.97 -10.19
C LEU A 356 -9.80 2.72 -10.16
N GLU A 357 -10.03 1.71 -11.00
CA GLU A 357 -9.53 0.32 -10.83
C GLU A 357 -8.54 -0.15 -11.93
N THR A 358 -7.84 0.78 -12.56
CA THR A 358 -6.98 0.52 -13.71
C THR A 358 -5.53 0.35 -13.28
N ALA A 359 -4.73 -0.54 -13.90
CA ALA A 359 -3.24 -0.69 -14.07
C ALA A 359 -2.21 0.04 -13.21
N ASP A 360 -2.65 1.24 -13.05
CA ASP A 360 -2.23 2.30 -12.28
C ASP A 360 -2.95 2.08 -10.92
N CYS A 361 -3.06 0.93 -10.24
CA CYS A 361 -3.81 0.92 -8.96
C CYS A 361 -3.13 1.79 -7.85
N GLN A 362 -1.93 2.30 -8.13
CA GLN A 362 -1.29 3.45 -7.47
C GLN A 362 -1.43 4.81 -8.23
N ILE A 363 -1.85 4.79 -9.50
CA ILE A 363 -2.00 5.88 -10.47
C ILE A 363 -3.50 6.06 -10.98
N ALA A 364 -4.51 5.35 -10.46
CA ALA A 364 -5.88 5.22 -11.03
C ALA A 364 -6.97 5.76 -10.11
N PHE A 365 -6.68 5.73 -8.80
CA PHE A 365 -6.98 6.89 -7.97
C PHE A 365 -6.59 8.18 -8.72
N SER A 366 -5.51 8.14 -9.54
CA SER A 366 -4.96 9.27 -10.29
C SER A 366 -5.64 9.80 -11.55
N ARG A 367 -6.82 9.31 -11.95
CA ARG A 367 -7.60 9.99 -13.01
C ARG A 367 -8.75 10.85 -12.49
N THR A 368 -9.34 10.51 -11.36
CA THR A 368 -9.93 11.50 -10.43
C THR A 368 -8.82 12.33 -9.78
N CYS A 369 -7.62 11.74 -9.60
CA CYS A 369 -6.39 12.49 -9.42
C CYS A 369 -5.74 13.07 -10.66
N LYS A 370 -6.35 13.34 -11.82
CA LYS A 370 -5.69 14.36 -12.66
C LYS A 370 -5.75 15.72 -11.96
N ALA A 371 -6.83 15.99 -11.23
CA ALA A 371 -6.95 17.12 -10.30
C ALA A 371 -6.19 16.87 -8.98
N PHE A 372 -6.35 15.72 -8.32
CA PHE A 372 -5.60 15.39 -7.09
C PHE A 372 -4.10 15.12 -7.27
N ARG A 373 -3.60 14.73 -8.44
CA ARG A 373 -2.18 14.56 -8.81
C ARG A 373 -1.69 15.86 -9.41
N ALA A 374 -2.50 16.67 -10.07
CA ALA A 374 -2.12 18.06 -10.33
C ALA A 374 -1.94 18.80 -9.02
N VAL A 375 -2.77 18.56 -7.99
CA VAL A 375 -2.62 19.12 -6.64
C VAL A 375 -1.48 18.43 -5.88
N ALA A 376 -1.45 17.10 -5.74
CA ALA A 376 -0.40 16.37 -5.02
C ALA A 376 0.96 16.36 -5.73
N MET A 377 1.03 16.51 -7.07
CA MET A 377 2.28 16.78 -7.80
C MET A 377 2.49 18.28 -8.04
N ASP A 378 1.53 19.14 -7.67
CA ASP A 378 1.81 20.56 -7.62
C ASP A 378 2.97 20.71 -6.65
N LYS A 379 4.04 21.32 -7.15
CA LYS A 379 5.22 21.61 -6.35
C LYS A 379 4.83 22.35 -5.06
N ARG A 380 3.74 23.13 -5.08
CA ARG A 380 3.20 23.81 -3.90
C ARG A 380 2.53 22.86 -2.90
N SER A 381 1.65 21.96 -3.33
CA SER A 381 0.99 21.05 -2.38
C SER A 381 1.92 19.96 -1.89
N ASN A 382 2.87 19.50 -2.72
CA ASN A 382 3.98 18.66 -2.25
C ASN A 382 4.77 19.38 -1.16
N ALA A 383 5.14 20.65 -1.38
CA ALA A 383 5.82 21.43 -0.36
C ALA A 383 4.98 21.61 0.92
N ALA A 384 3.68 21.90 0.80
CA ALA A 384 2.78 21.98 1.95
C ALA A 384 2.68 20.65 2.70
N TRP A 385 2.51 19.53 2.00
CA TRP A 385 2.45 18.19 2.59
C TRP A 385 3.73 17.83 3.33
N VAL A 386 4.90 18.08 2.73
CA VAL A 386 6.19 17.84 3.39
C VAL A 386 6.31 18.64 4.69
N VAL A 387 5.87 19.91 4.67
CA VAL A 387 5.88 20.76 5.88
C VAL A 387 4.88 20.27 6.92
N THR A 388 3.67 19.86 6.54
CA THR A 388 2.67 19.33 7.47
C THR A 388 3.13 18.01 8.09
N ARG A 389 3.69 17.11 7.28
CA ARG A 389 4.07 15.76 7.70
C ARG A 389 5.32 15.74 8.58
N TYR A 390 6.36 16.45 8.18
CA TYR A 390 7.66 16.42 8.87
C TYR A 390 7.91 17.65 9.73
N GLY A 391 7.04 18.66 9.64
CA GLY A 391 7.20 19.92 10.35
C GLY A 391 8.14 20.90 9.64
N SER A 392 7.94 22.20 9.91
CA SER A 392 8.70 23.32 9.35
C SER A 392 10.22 23.18 9.45
N ARG A 393 10.72 22.51 10.50
CA ARG A 393 12.15 22.35 10.77
C ARG A 393 12.83 21.34 9.86
N PHE A 394 12.14 20.26 9.50
CA PHE A 394 12.73 19.10 8.84
C PHE A 394 12.38 19.02 7.35
N ALA A 395 11.35 19.74 6.93
CA ALA A 395 10.79 19.68 5.57
C ALA A 395 11.83 19.82 4.45
N ILE A 396 12.71 20.83 4.53
CA ILE A 396 13.77 21.04 3.52
C ILE A 396 14.75 19.87 3.53
N TYR A 397 15.15 19.38 4.70
CA TYR A 397 16.10 18.28 4.81
C TYR A 397 15.53 16.97 4.27
N TYR A 398 14.28 16.66 4.64
CA TYR A 398 13.56 15.50 4.12
C TYR A 398 13.48 15.54 2.58
N ALA A 399 13.13 16.69 2.00
CA ALA A 399 13.06 16.87 0.55
C ALA A 399 14.42 16.66 -0.14
N LEU A 400 15.50 17.18 0.44
CA LEU A 400 16.86 17.01 -0.05
C LEU A 400 17.35 15.55 0.01
N LEU A 401 16.86 14.74 0.95
CA LEU A 401 17.18 13.32 1.04
C LEU A 401 16.31 12.45 0.12
N SER A 402 15.02 12.77 -0.02
CA SER A 402 14.04 11.89 -0.65
C SER A 402 13.90 12.12 -2.15
N PHE A 403 13.96 13.37 -2.61
CA PHE A 403 13.76 13.73 -4.02
C PHE A 403 14.61 14.95 -4.41
N PRO A 404 15.95 14.84 -4.30
CA PRO A 404 16.88 15.96 -4.49
C PRO A 404 16.74 16.66 -5.86
N SER A 405 16.45 15.90 -6.92
CA SER A 405 16.30 16.41 -8.29
C SER A 405 15.11 17.35 -8.47
N GLN A 406 14.10 17.29 -7.58
CA GLN A 406 12.91 18.15 -7.63
C GLN A 406 13.13 19.49 -6.91
N CYS A 407 14.16 19.59 -6.07
CA CYS A 407 14.46 20.75 -5.23
C CYS A 407 15.08 21.93 -6.01
N ASN A 408 14.48 22.33 -7.13
CA ASN A 408 14.80 23.57 -7.85
C ASN A 408 14.34 24.82 -7.07
N SER A 409 14.74 26.00 -7.55
CA SER A 409 14.42 27.30 -6.94
C SER A 409 12.93 27.50 -6.62
N GLN A 410 12.05 27.08 -7.54
CA GLN A 410 10.60 27.19 -7.40
C GLN A 410 10.07 26.29 -6.26
N PHE A 411 10.52 25.05 -6.19
CA PHE A 411 10.11 24.12 -5.14
C PHE A 411 10.60 24.56 -3.75
N VAL A 412 11.85 25.04 -3.68
CA VAL A 412 12.41 25.62 -2.45
C VAL A 412 11.57 26.81 -1.97
N GLN A 413 11.14 27.67 -2.88
CA GLN A 413 10.24 28.77 -2.52
C GLN A 413 8.92 28.26 -1.96
N TYR A 414 8.30 27.23 -2.54
CA TYR A 414 7.06 26.70 -1.99
C TYR A 414 7.22 26.11 -0.60
N LEU A 415 8.31 25.39 -0.32
CA LEU A 415 8.60 24.90 1.03
C LEU A 415 8.66 26.06 2.03
N ILE A 416 9.38 27.13 1.69
CA ILE A 416 9.51 28.32 2.54
C ILE A 416 8.16 29.01 2.74
N HIS A 417 7.36 29.18 1.68
CA HIS A 417 6.02 29.79 1.78
C HIS A 417 5.04 28.94 2.60
N SER A 418 5.19 27.61 2.58
CA SER A 418 4.43 26.69 3.42
C SER A 418 4.93 26.66 4.88
N GLY A 419 5.95 27.45 5.21
CA GLY A 419 6.45 27.63 6.58
C GLY A 419 7.72 26.83 6.90
N ALA A 420 8.38 26.21 5.92
CA ALA A 420 9.68 25.58 6.14
C ALA A 420 10.76 26.64 6.38
N PHE A 421 11.73 26.32 7.24
CA PHE A 421 12.96 27.09 7.36
C PHE A 421 14.15 26.14 7.23
N ILE A 422 15.27 26.67 6.73
CA ILE A 422 16.50 25.92 6.60
C ILE A 422 17.34 26.10 7.87
N PRO A 423 17.75 25.02 8.56
CA PRO A 423 18.66 25.14 9.69
C PRO A 423 20.02 25.70 9.26
N ARG A 424 20.67 26.47 10.15
CA ARG A 424 22.03 26.99 9.92
C ARG A 424 23.03 25.87 9.61
N TYR A 425 23.01 24.81 10.41
CA TYR A 425 23.87 23.64 10.22
C TYR A 425 23.68 22.98 8.84
N LEU A 426 22.43 22.88 8.35
CA LEU A 426 22.18 22.31 7.03
C LEU A 426 22.81 23.15 5.90
N ILE A 427 22.82 24.48 6.03
CA ILE A 427 23.51 25.37 5.07
C ILE A 427 25.02 25.12 5.09
N GLN A 428 25.61 25.05 6.28
CA GLN A 428 27.04 24.79 6.46
C GLN A 428 27.43 23.49 5.74
N VAL A 429 26.67 22.41 5.95
CA VAL A 429 26.94 21.12 5.31
C VAL A 429 26.67 21.14 3.79
N LEU A 430 25.63 21.84 3.32
CA LEU A 430 25.38 22.00 1.89
C LEU A 430 26.57 22.65 1.17
N ILE A 431 27.19 23.67 1.76
CA ILE A 431 28.37 24.34 1.19
C ILE A 431 29.59 23.39 1.17
N GLN A 432 29.74 22.56 2.21
CA GLN A 432 30.84 21.61 2.32
C GLN A 432 30.74 20.44 1.32
N VAL A 433 29.53 20.07 0.89
CA VAL A 433 29.28 18.86 0.09
C VAL A 433 28.96 19.14 -1.37
N TYR A 434 28.18 20.17 -1.67
CA TYR A 434 27.66 20.40 -3.02
C TYR A 434 28.79 20.70 -4.02
N GLY A 435 28.81 19.98 -5.14
CA GLY A 435 29.82 20.15 -6.20
C GLY A 435 31.24 19.72 -5.81
N LYS A 436 31.43 19.04 -4.67
CA LYS A 436 32.72 18.47 -4.26
C LYS A 436 32.83 17.00 -4.71
N PRO A 437 34.01 16.55 -5.19
CA PRO A 437 34.22 15.15 -5.55
C PRO A 437 33.98 14.22 -4.35
N LEU A 438 33.26 13.12 -4.58
CA LEU A 438 32.96 12.13 -3.54
C LEU A 438 34.11 11.12 -3.31
N ASP A 439 35.19 11.19 -4.09
CA ASP A 439 36.27 10.18 -4.11
C ASP A 439 36.89 9.91 -2.74
N SER A 440 37.06 10.95 -1.92
CA SER A 440 37.63 10.82 -0.57
C SER A 440 36.67 10.10 0.39
N LEU A 441 35.36 10.32 0.25
CA LEU A 441 34.32 9.65 1.02
C LEU A 441 34.12 8.21 0.57
N ILE A 442 34.17 7.96 -0.74
CA ILE A 442 34.08 6.61 -1.32
C ILE A 442 35.28 5.76 -0.89
N LYS A 443 36.51 6.28 -0.94
CA LYS A 443 37.69 5.55 -0.44
C LYS A 443 37.59 5.22 1.06
N GLN A 444 37.03 6.12 1.85
CA GLN A 444 36.77 5.84 3.27
C GLN A 444 35.68 4.79 3.47
N SER A 445 34.63 4.83 2.63
CA SER A 445 33.56 3.83 2.59
C SER A 445 34.10 2.43 2.30
N GLU A 446 34.89 2.28 1.23
CA GLU A 446 35.54 1.03 0.85
C GLU A 446 36.45 0.51 1.97
N THR A 447 37.17 1.40 2.66
CA THR A 447 38.02 1.02 3.80
C THR A 447 37.20 0.52 4.99
N ARG A 448 36.01 1.08 5.22
CA ARG A 448 35.08 0.61 6.28
C ARG A 448 34.46 -0.73 5.91
N GLN A 449 34.01 -0.89 4.66
CA GLN A 449 33.47 -2.17 4.16
C GLN A 449 34.52 -3.29 4.24
N ARG A 450 35.78 -3.04 3.87
CA ARG A 450 36.87 -4.03 4.01
C ARG A 450 37.16 -4.48 5.45
N ARG A 451 36.78 -3.68 6.46
CA ARG A 451 36.90 -4.05 7.88
C ARG A 451 35.72 -4.88 8.38
N SER A 452 34.59 -4.84 7.66
CA SER A 452 33.45 -5.71 7.91
C SER A 452 33.67 -7.05 7.20
N SER A 453 33.41 -8.17 7.88
CA SER A 453 33.43 -9.50 7.26
C SER A 453 32.10 -9.86 6.56
N PHE A 454 31.16 -8.92 6.49
CA PHE A 454 29.80 -9.08 5.97
C PHE A 454 29.35 -7.80 5.24
N ASP A 455 28.43 -7.95 4.28
CA ASP A 455 27.93 -6.85 3.47
C ASP A 455 27.12 -5.86 4.30
N THR A 456 27.46 -4.57 4.18
CA THR A 456 26.79 -3.48 4.88
C THR A 456 26.56 -2.31 3.94
N VAL A 457 25.41 -1.64 4.10
CA VAL A 457 25.10 -0.43 3.34
C VAL A 457 25.82 0.74 3.99
N ASP A 458 26.65 1.47 3.23
CA ASP A 458 27.28 2.68 3.77
C ASP A 458 26.33 3.88 3.79
N LEU A 459 25.73 4.08 4.95
CA LEU A 459 24.79 5.17 5.22
C LEU A 459 25.44 6.56 5.09
N HIS A 460 26.76 6.70 5.25
CA HIS A 460 27.46 7.97 5.12
C HIS A 460 27.47 8.54 3.69
N LEU A 461 27.21 7.69 2.69
CA LEU A 461 27.15 8.12 1.30
C LEU A 461 25.75 8.58 0.88
N ILE A 462 24.70 8.32 1.66
CA ILE A 462 23.31 8.64 1.29
C ILE A 462 23.15 10.14 1.06
N PHE A 463 23.43 10.96 2.07
CA PHE A 463 23.27 12.41 1.95
C PHE A 463 24.20 13.02 0.88
N PRO A 464 25.52 12.75 0.84
CA PRO A 464 26.39 13.29 -0.20
C PRO A 464 25.96 12.92 -1.62
N LYS A 465 25.54 11.67 -1.87
CA LYS A 465 25.01 11.24 -3.18
C LYS A 465 23.71 11.95 -3.53
N SER A 466 22.83 12.16 -2.56
CA SER A 466 21.58 12.90 -2.75
C SER A 466 21.85 14.35 -3.16
N ILE A 467 22.77 15.03 -2.46
CA ILE A 467 23.11 16.43 -2.74
C ILE A 467 23.77 16.64 -4.10
N GLN A 468 24.50 15.65 -4.65
CA GLN A 468 25.00 15.79 -6.02
C GLN A 468 23.89 15.82 -7.08
N GLN A 469 22.67 15.38 -6.75
CA GLN A 469 21.51 15.43 -7.65
C GLN A 469 20.70 16.73 -7.52
N LEU A 470 21.03 17.60 -6.55
CA LEU A 470 20.33 18.86 -6.31
C LEU A 470 20.57 19.86 -7.47
N PRO A 471 19.52 20.41 -8.11
CA PRO A 471 19.68 21.44 -9.13
C PRO A 471 20.40 22.69 -8.59
N PHE A 472 21.26 23.28 -9.41
CA PHE A 472 22.07 24.44 -9.02
C PHE A 472 21.24 25.66 -8.59
N ASP A 473 20.12 25.93 -9.26
CA ASP A 473 19.23 27.03 -8.92
C ASP A 473 18.54 26.82 -7.56
N GLY A 474 18.22 25.57 -7.24
CA GLY A 474 17.77 25.14 -5.92
C GLY A 474 18.81 25.37 -4.83
N TYR A 475 20.04 24.89 -5.06
CA TYR A 475 21.19 25.13 -4.20
C TYR A 475 21.39 26.63 -3.93
N ALA A 476 21.50 27.44 -4.99
CA ALA A 476 21.68 28.88 -4.88
C ALA A 476 20.55 29.56 -4.08
N SER A 477 19.30 29.10 -4.27
CA SER A 477 18.15 29.60 -3.52
C SER A 477 18.25 29.30 -2.02
N LEU A 478 18.65 28.08 -1.65
CA LEU A 478 18.85 27.67 -0.26
C LEU A 478 19.98 28.46 0.40
N ILE A 479 21.12 28.65 -0.28
CA ILE A 479 22.25 29.44 0.23
C ILE A 479 21.86 30.91 0.41
N ASN A 480 21.18 31.50 -0.58
CA ASN A 480 20.72 32.89 -0.48
C ASN A 480 19.70 33.09 0.66
N TYR A 481 18.75 32.16 0.81
CA TYR A 481 17.82 32.20 1.93
C TYR A 481 18.56 32.07 3.27
N GLY A 482 19.52 31.15 3.36
CA GLY A 482 20.38 30.99 4.52
C GLY A 482 21.18 32.24 4.88
N PHE A 483 21.78 32.90 3.89
CA PHE A 483 22.50 34.15 4.10
C PHE A 483 21.58 35.27 4.61
N LYS A 484 20.33 35.34 4.12
CA LYS A 484 19.34 36.30 4.62
C LYS A 484 18.90 36.00 6.06
N SER A 485 18.80 34.72 6.43
CA SER A 485 18.40 34.30 7.77
C SER A 485 19.50 34.44 8.82
N TYR A 486 20.76 34.16 8.45
CA TYR A 486 21.86 34.01 9.40
C TYR A 486 23.09 34.90 9.12
N GLY A 487 23.13 35.62 8.00
CA GLY A 487 24.31 36.38 7.58
C GLY A 487 25.45 35.50 7.09
N LYS A 488 26.70 35.92 7.34
CA LYS A 488 27.88 35.11 6.99
C LYS A 488 27.98 33.90 7.92
N ILE A 489 27.90 32.71 7.33
CA ILE A 489 28.08 31.43 8.05
C ILE A 489 29.55 31.00 7.91
N ASP A 490 30.17 30.62 9.03
CA ASP A 490 31.48 29.99 9.02
C ASP A 490 31.38 28.56 8.47
N ILE A 491 31.93 28.37 7.28
CA ILE A 491 31.91 27.08 6.57
C ILE A 491 32.91 26.07 7.13
N PHE A 492 33.88 26.52 7.93
CA PHE A 492 34.86 25.66 8.61
C PHE A 492 34.47 25.35 10.06
N GLY A 493 33.43 26.02 10.56
CA GLY A 493 32.78 25.66 11.82
C GLY A 493 32.13 24.27 11.75
N ASN A 494 31.69 23.79 12.92
CA ASN A 494 30.98 22.52 13.04
C ASN A 494 29.90 22.66 14.11
N ASP A 495 28.72 23.16 13.71
CA ASP A 495 27.61 23.42 14.64
C ASP A 495 27.13 22.11 15.31
N LEU A 496 27.35 20.95 14.66
CA LEU A 496 27.11 19.64 15.25
C LEU A 496 28.08 19.33 16.41
N VAL A 497 29.36 19.65 16.28
CA VAL A 497 30.32 19.49 17.38
C VAL A 497 30.00 20.43 18.52
N GLU A 498 29.62 21.68 18.24
CA GLU A 498 29.18 22.63 19.27
C GLU A 498 28.00 22.04 20.06
N PHE A 499 27.00 21.49 19.37
CA PHE A 499 25.87 20.80 19.98
C PHE A 499 26.26 19.53 20.76
N LEU A 500 27.20 18.73 20.23
CA LEU A 500 27.60 17.49 20.87
C LEU A 500 28.58 17.69 22.03
N GLU A 501 29.22 18.85 22.18
CA GLU A 501 30.22 19.10 23.22
C GLU A 501 29.75 20.06 24.32
N HIS A 502 28.80 20.97 24.05
CA HIS A 502 28.43 22.06 24.97
C HIS A 502 26.94 22.06 25.36
N GLU A 503 26.60 21.47 26.50
CA GLU A 503 25.21 21.29 26.98
C GLU A 503 24.43 22.60 27.18
N SER A 504 25.09 23.69 27.61
CA SER A 504 24.48 25.01 27.80
C SER A 504 24.08 25.69 26.48
N SER A 505 24.69 25.31 25.36
CA SER A 505 24.44 25.90 24.04
C SER A 505 23.31 25.19 23.27
N CYS A 506 23.00 23.93 23.62
CA CYS A 506 22.07 23.08 22.87
C CYS A 506 20.67 23.70 22.68
N GLN A 507 20.14 24.34 23.72
CA GLN A 507 18.82 24.98 23.63
C GLN A 507 18.85 26.21 22.71
N ALA A 508 19.88 27.06 22.79
CA ALA A 508 20.02 28.20 21.90
C ALA A 508 20.15 27.74 20.44
N LEU A 509 20.96 26.71 20.17
CA LEU A 509 21.08 26.12 18.83
C LEU A 509 19.74 25.57 18.33
N ILE A 510 19.00 24.81 19.14
CA ILE A 510 17.69 24.24 18.78
C ILE A 510 16.65 25.34 18.53
N HIS A 511 16.59 26.38 19.36
CA HIS A 511 15.52 27.37 19.31
C HIS A 511 15.83 28.51 18.34
N GLU A 512 17.02 29.09 18.39
CA GLU A 512 17.44 30.25 17.59
C GLU A 512 17.94 29.83 16.21
N GLN A 513 18.77 28.78 16.15
CA GLN A 513 19.39 28.32 14.90
C GLN A 513 18.63 27.16 14.24
N ARG A 514 17.52 26.74 14.85
CA ARG A 514 16.64 25.69 14.33
C ARG A 514 17.34 24.34 14.16
N PHE A 515 18.39 24.11 14.95
CA PHE A 515 19.30 22.98 14.83
C PHE A 515 18.59 21.62 15.00
N PHE A 516 19.08 20.62 14.29
CA PHE A 516 18.93 19.19 14.58
C PHE A 516 20.20 18.46 14.14
N PRO A 517 20.53 17.31 14.73
CA PRO A 517 21.82 16.65 14.51
C PRO A 517 21.81 15.81 13.23
N ALA A 518 21.58 16.42 12.07
CA ALA A 518 21.74 15.83 10.74
C ALA A 518 21.79 16.94 9.68
N PRO A 519 22.35 16.72 8.48
CA PRO A 519 23.06 15.53 8.00
C PRO A 519 24.40 15.28 8.70
N LEU A 520 24.86 14.02 8.69
CA LEU A 520 26.16 13.62 9.21
C LEU A 520 27.16 13.37 8.07
N THR A 521 28.17 14.24 7.96
CA THR A 521 29.17 14.18 6.87
C THR A 521 30.61 13.94 7.34
N GLY A 522 30.84 13.85 8.66
CA GLY A 522 32.16 13.66 9.29
C GLY A 522 32.33 12.33 10.05
N LYS A 523 33.50 12.15 10.69
CA LYS A 523 33.80 10.99 11.56
C LYS A 523 33.40 11.26 13.02
N ASN A 524 32.87 10.23 13.68
CA ASN A 524 32.67 10.13 15.14
C ASN A 524 31.84 11.25 15.79
N SER A 525 30.57 11.36 15.40
CA SER A 525 29.58 12.07 16.21
C SER A 525 28.97 11.09 17.22
N ASN A 526 29.33 11.24 18.49
CA ASN A 526 28.80 10.42 19.58
C ASN A 526 27.48 11.01 20.10
N TYR A 527 26.37 10.32 19.87
CA TYR A 527 25.02 10.78 20.24
C TYR A 527 24.68 10.62 21.73
N LYS A 528 25.66 10.34 22.60
CA LYS A 528 25.48 10.33 24.07
C LYS A 528 24.80 11.61 24.59
N HIS A 529 25.09 12.77 23.99
CA HIS A 529 24.46 14.04 24.37
C HIS A 529 22.98 14.13 23.95
N VAL A 530 22.58 13.46 22.87
CA VAL A 530 21.16 13.34 22.48
C VAL A 530 20.39 12.50 23.50
N LEU A 531 20.98 11.39 23.97
CA LEU A 531 20.38 10.57 25.03
C LEU A 531 20.26 11.37 26.34
N ARG A 532 21.28 12.15 26.71
CA ARG A 532 21.21 13.05 27.87
C ARG A 532 20.13 14.11 27.70
N LEU A 533 19.99 14.71 26.51
CA LEU A 533 18.95 15.70 26.24
C LEU A 533 17.55 15.10 26.37
N ALA A 534 17.34 13.87 25.90
CA ALA A 534 16.08 13.14 26.07
C ALA A 534 15.72 12.92 27.55
N GLN A 535 16.75 12.70 28.40
CA GLN A 535 16.61 12.56 29.84
C GLN A 535 16.37 13.91 30.55
N SER A 536 17.14 14.95 30.22
CA SER A 536 17.16 16.22 30.96
C SER A 536 16.11 17.23 30.47
N SER A 537 15.73 17.19 29.19
CA SER A 537 14.80 18.13 28.59
C SER A 537 13.97 17.50 27.47
N ARG A 538 12.91 16.79 27.85
CA ARG A 538 12.01 16.12 26.91
C ARG A 538 11.49 17.06 25.80
N LYS A 539 11.08 18.27 26.17
CA LYS A 539 10.59 19.29 25.22
C LYS A 539 11.63 19.66 24.15
N SER A 540 12.91 19.78 24.54
CA SER A 540 13.98 20.11 23.58
C SER A 540 14.30 18.91 22.69
N TYR A 541 14.30 17.70 23.26
CA TYR A 541 14.47 16.48 22.50
C TYR A 541 13.35 16.29 21.47
N ASP A 542 12.08 16.47 21.84
CA ASP A 542 10.94 16.34 20.94
C ASP A 542 11.03 17.28 19.72
N LEU A 543 11.73 18.43 19.84
CA LEU A 543 11.97 19.34 18.72
C LEU A 543 13.01 18.83 17.70
N ILE A 544 13.87 17.89 18.08
CA ILE A 544 14.90 17.30 17.20
C ILE A 544 14.59 15.85 16.84
N ALA A 545 13.77 15.16 17.65
CA ALA A 545 13.45 13.74 17.54
C ALA A 545 12.99 13.29 16.14
N PRO A 546 12.16 14.05 15.39
CA PRO A 546 11.66 13.60 14.10
C PRO A 546 12.74 13.24 13.08
N VAL A 547 13.96 13.79 13.17
CA VAL A 547 15.04 13.44 12.25
C VAL A 547 15.42 11.96 12.33
N PHE A 548 15.29 11.35 13.50
CA PHE A 548 15.62 9.94 13.71
C PHE A 548 14.57 9.00 13.13
N ASP A 549 13.39 9.50 12.77
CA ASP A 549 12.30 8.67 12.24
C ASP A 549 12.41 8.46 10.72
N PHE A 550 13.18 9.31 10.02
CA PHE A 550 13.33 9.25 8.56
C PHE A 550 14.78 9.22 8.06
N ASP A 551 15.76 9.76 8.80
CA ASP A 551 17.17 9.73 8.37
C ASP A 551 17.85 8.43 8.85
N PRO A 552 18.25 7.54 7.92
CA PRO A 552 18.86 6.26 8.29
C PRO A 552 20.22 6.42 9.00
N LEU A 553 21.02 7.42 8.64
CA LEU A 553 22.34 7.63 9.24
C LEU A 553 22.21 8.25 10.64
N ALA A 554 21.28 9.17 10.84
CA ALA A 554 20.94 9.68 12.17
C ALA A 554 20.40 8.56 13.07
N ARG A 555 19.48 7.72 12.55
CA ARG A 555 18.93 6.56 13.29
C ARG A 555 20.01 5.53 13.63
N SER A 556 20.92 5.24 12.71
CA SER A 556 22.09 4.38 12.96
C SER A 556 22.98 4.93 14.08
N SER A 557 23.23 6.25 14.09
CA SER A 557 24.08 6.89 15.10
C SER A 557 23.42 6.90 16.48
N LEU A 558 22.08 6.97 16.52
CA LEU A 558 21.28 6.85 17.72
C LEU A 558 21.38 5.43 18.32
N TRP A 559 21.21 4.39 17.49
CA TRP A 559 21.42 3.00 17.90
C TRP A 559 22.82 2.75 18.44
N GLU A 560 23.84 3.31 17.78
CA GLU A 560 25.22 3.19 18.22
C GLU A 560 25.44 3.80 19.61
N ALA A 561 24.85 4.98 19.88
CA ALA A 561 24.94 5.61 21.18
C ALA A 561 24.22 4.82 22.29
N ILE A 562 23.09 4.19 21.96
CA ILE A 562 22.36 3.30 22.88
C ILE A 562 23.23 2.08 23.21
N LEU A 563 23.78 1.39 22.20
CA LEU A 563 24.65 0.24 22.43
C LEU A 563 25.89 0.62 23.24
N LEU A 564 26.52 1.76 22.93
CA LEU A 564 27.68 2.23 23.69
C LEU A 564 27.34 2.49 25.16
N LEU A 565 26.18 3.09 25.42
CA LEU A 565 25.70 3.37 26.77
C LEU A 565 25.45 2.08 27.57
N LEU A 566 24.81 1.07 26.96
CA LEU A 566 24.54 -0.22 27.60
C LEU A 566 25.83 -1.05 27.77
N PHE A 567 26.72 -0.99 26.79
CA PHE A 567 28.00 -1.68 26.80
C PHE A 567 28.93 -1.16 27.89
N ASP A 568 29.02 0.17 28.07
CA ASP A 568 29.79 0.78 29.16
C ASP A 568 29.34 0.28 30.54
N GLU A 569 28.04 0.04 30.72
CA GLU A 569 27.49 -0.50 31.97
C GLU A 569 27.73 -2.01 32.10
N ALA A 570 27.68 -2.76 31.00
CA ALA A 570 27.94 -4.20 31.00
C ALA A 570 29.36 -4.57 31.50
N PHE A 571 30.34 -3.65 31.38
CA PHE A 571 31.71 -3.82 31.92
C PHE A 571 31.83 -3.59 33.42
N ARG A 572 30.83 -3.00 34.09
CA ARG A 572 30.93 -2.74 35.52
C ARG A 572 30.80 -4.02 36.33
N SER A 573 31.61 -4.10 37.38
CA SER A 573 31.69 -5.26 38.27
C SER A 573 30.47 -5.40 39.20
N GLY A 574 29.66 -4.34 39.36
CA GLY A 574 28.44 -4.34 40.17
C GLY A 574 27.20 -4.79 39.39
N ASN A 575 26.24 -5.39 40.09
CA ASN A 575 24.94 -5.79 39.52
C ASN A 575 23.81 -4.77 39.81
N GLU A 576 24.05 -3.80 40.70
CA GLU A 576 23.06 -2.77 41.04
C GLU A 576 23.29 -1.49 40.24
N LEU A 577 22.23 -1.04 39.55
CA LEU A 577 22.23 0.23 38.82
C LEU A 577 22.05 1.39 39.80
N SER A 578 22.84 2.46 39.62
CA SER A 578 22.58 3.71 40.34
C SER A 578 21.23 4.30 39.90
N LYS A 579 20.59 5.09 40.78
CA LYS A 579 19.31 5.77 40.44
C LYS A 579 19.41 6.62 39.18
N GLU A 580 20.54 7.30 38.99
CA GLU A 580 20.82 8.12 37.81
C GLU A 580 20.92 7.26 36.53
N LYS A 581 21.55 6.09 36.61
CA LYS A 581 21.66 5.15 35.48
C LYS A 581 20.33 4.51 35.12
N LEU A 582 19.54 4.14 36.13
CA LEU A 582 18.19 3.62 35.92
C LEU A 582 17.33 4.63 35.17
N ALA A 583 17.30 5.89 35.61
CA ALA A 583 16.58 6.96 34.92
C ALA A 583 17.08 7.18 33.48
N GLN A 584 18.40 7.06 33.26
CA GLN A 584 18.99 7.16 31.93
C GLN A 584 18.53 6.02 31.02
N PHE A 585 18.45 4.78 31.52
CA PHE A 585 17.99 3.63 30.74
C PHE A 585 16.49 3.66 30.46
N GLU A 586 15.68 4.07 31.43
CA GLU A 586 14.24 4.29 31.21
C GLU A 586 13.98 5.33 30.11
N SER A 587 14.87 6.33 29.98
CA SER A 587 14.82 7.33 28.92
C SER A 587 15.24 6.82 27.53
N ILE A 588 15.67 5.56 27.36
CA ILE A 588 15.99 5.00 26.05
C ILE A 588 14.72 4.75 25.23
N ASN A 589 13.65 4.24 25.87
CA ASN A 589 12.38 3.99 25.17
C ASN A 589 11.77 5.27 24.60
N HIS A 590 11.99 6.38 25.28
CA HIS A 590 11.67 7.73 24.83
C HIS A 590 12.33 8.16 23.52
N VAL A 591 13.41 7.49 23.12
CA VAL A 591 14.26 7.81 21.98
C VAL A 591 14.11 6.78 20.87
N VAL A 592 13.89 5.52 21.24
CA VAL A 592 13.72 4.40 20.31
C VAL A 592 12.31 4.35 19.74
N ILE A 593 11.29 4.70 20.54
CA ILE A 593 9.90 4.79 20.08
C ILE A 593 9.75 6.04 19.21
N PRO A 594 9.09 5.95 18.03
CA PRO A 594 9.00 7.06 17.10
C PRO A 594 8.23 8.23 17.67
N HIS A 595 8.56 9.42 17.17
CA HIS A 595 7.81 10.62 17.54
C HIS A 595 6.34 10.45 17.11
N ASN A 596 5.42 10.68 18.05
CA ASN A 596 3.95 10.52 17.90
C ASN A 596 3.41 9.08 17.80
N GLY A 597 4.17 8.06 18.22
CA GLY A 597 3.67 6.68 18.33
C GLY A 597 3.40 5.97 17.00
N ARG A 598 3.95 6.49 15.90
CA ARG A 598 3.91 5.89 14.55
C ARG A 598 5.02 4.85 14.38
N HIS A 599 5.10 4.19 13.22
CA HIS A 599 6.25 3.36 12.84
C HIS A 599 7.41 4.20 12.28
N VAL A 600 8.66 3.81 12.58
CA VAL A 600 9.86 4.40 11.94
C VAL A 600 9.79 4.14 10.44
N LYS A 601 9.91 5.20 9.62
CA LYS A 601 9.88 5.09 8.15
C LYS A 601 11.11 5.78 7.57
N LEU A 602 12.20 5.01 7.49
CA LEU A 602 13.49 5.48 7.00
C LEU A 602 13.50 5.71 5.50
N ILE A 603 14.26 6.70 5.06
CA ILE A 603 14.55 6.94 3.65
C ILE A 603 15.58 5.91 3.18
N GLY A 604 15.25 5.19 2.11
CA GLY A 604 16.10 4.15 1.54
C GLY A 604 15.57 2.74 1.83
N PRO A 605 16.34 1.70 1.50
CA PRO A 605 15.84 0.33 1.47
C PRO A 605 15.83 -0.37 2.84
N LEU A 606 16.46 0.22 3.86
CA LEU A 606 16.66 -0.44 5.14
C LEU A 606 15.54 -0.14 6.13
N THR A 607 15.06 -1.18 6.79
CA THR A 607 14.17 -1.05 7.96
C THR A 607 14.97 -0.70 9.22
N ASP A 608 14.28 -0.22 10.27
CA ASP A 608 14.93 0.06 11.56
C ASP A 608 15.56 -1.20 12.19
N GLN A 609 14.92 -2.36 12.00
CA GLN A 609 15.46 -3.67 12.42
C GLN A 609 16.76 -3.99 11.68
N GLN A 610 16.83 -3.75 10.36
CA GLN A 610 18.04 -3.98 9.58
C GLN A 610 19.17 -3.02 9.97
N ILE A 611 18.85 -1.74 10.26
CA ILE A 611 19.83 -0.80 10.81
C ILE A 611 20.33 -1.27 12.17
N PHE A 612 19.45 -1.69 13.06
CA PHE A 612 19.85 -2.23 14.36
C PHE A 612 20.82 -3.41 14.19
N CYS A 613 20.50 -4.39 13.34
CA CYS A 613 21.36 -5.54 13.07
C CYS A 613 22.74 -5.10 12.53
N GLN A 614 22.77 -4.18 11.57
CA GLN A 614 24.01 -3.66 11.00
C GLN A 614 24.86 -2.93 12.06
N VAL A 615 24.23 -2.09 12.88
CA VAL A 615 24.90 -1.36 13.96
C VAL A 615 25.43 -2.33 15.01
N PHE A 616 24.63 -3.29 15.46
CA PHE A 616 25.05 -4.29 16.44
C PHE A 616 26.22 -5.12 15.93
N ALA A 617 26.16 -5.60 14.68
CA ALA A 617 27.22 -6.41 14.08
C ALA A 617 28.53 -5.61 13.95
N THR A 618 28.45 -4.36 13.50
CA THR A 618 29.64 -3.53 13.28
C THR A 618 30.20 -2.91 14.56
N PHE A 619 29.39 -2.76 15.62
CA PHE A 619 29.80 -2.19 16.91
C PHE A 619 31.02 -2.91 17.49
N PHE A 620 31.03 -4.24 17.47
CA PHE A 620 32.11 -5.05 18.06
C PHE A 620 33.38 -5.09 17.21
N THR A 621 33.32 -4.76 15.91
CA THR A 621 34.49 -4.72 15.02
C THR A 621 35.52 -3.66 15.43
N ARG A 622 35.11 -2.70 16.26
CA ARG A 622 35.95 -1.62 16.79
C ARG A 622 36.85 -2.08 17.94
N TYR A 623 36.61 -3.26 18.49
CA TYR A 623 37.34 -3.82 19.62
C TYR A 623 38.09 -5.10 19.20
N PRO A 624 39.22 -5.45 19.85
CA PRO A 624 39.90 -6.73 19.60
C PRO A 624 38.98 -7.94 19.83
N VAL A 625 39.30 -9.06 19.17
CA VAL A 625 38.63 -10.36 19.43
C VAL A 625 38.82 -10.72 20.91
N GLY A 626 37.76 -11.19 21.56
CA GLY A 626 37.79 -11.52 22.99
C GLY A 626 37.69 -10.33 23.96
N TYR A 627 37.61 -9.09 23.47
CA TYR A 627 37.40 -7.90 24.33
C TYR A 627 36.04 -7.94 25.04
N CYS A 628 34.98 -8.37 24.35
CA CYS A 628 33.68 -8.63 24.96
C CYS A 628 33.59 -10.10 25.35
N GLN A 629 33.82 -10.39 26.63
CA GLN A 629 33.69 -11.75 27.17
C GLN A 629 32.22 -12.16 27.21
N GLN A 630 31.95 -13.47 27.20
CA GLN A 630 30.60 -14.04 27.20
C GLN A 630 29.72 -13.48 28.33
N GLN A 631 30.29 -13.27 29.54
CA GLN A 631 29.57 -12.67 30.67
C GLN A 631 29.17 -11.21 30.42
N THR A 632 30.06 -10.42 29.81
CA THR A 632 29.79 -9.03 29.42
C THR A 632 28.72 -8.98 28.33
N MET A 633 28.79 -9.87 27.33
CA MET A 633 27.75 -9.97 26.29
C MET A 633 26.39 -10.32 26.90
N LYS A 634 26.34 -11.33 27.77
CA LYS A 634 25.11 -11.71 28.47
C LYS A 634 24.51 -10.55 29.27
N LYS A 635 25.34 -9.76 29.96
CA LYS A 635 24.90 -8.53 30.64
C LYS A 635 24.34 -7.50 29.66
N LEU A 636 25.01 -7.25 28.53
CA LEU A 636 24.54 -6.31 27.51
C LEU A 636 23.17 -6.73 26.94
N LEU A 637 23.00 -8.01 26.58
CA LEU A 637 21.76 -8.54 26.01
C LEU A 637 20.60 -8.46 27.03
N ASN A 638 20.85 -8.78 28.30
CA ASN A 638 19.87 -8.59 29.37
C ASN A 638 19.46 -7.11 29.54
N LEU A 639 20.41 -6.18 29.42
CA LEU A 639 20.12 -4.74 29.49
C LEU A 639 19.30 -4.28 28.28
N LEU A 640 19.60 -4.79 27.08
CA LEU A 640 18.84 -4.52 25.86
C LEU A 640 17.40 -5.00 26.01
N GLU A 641 17.18 -6.26 26.38
CA GLU A 641 15.85 -6.85 26.54
C GLU A 641 15.02 -6.12 27.62
N ARG A 642 15.67 -5.69 28.71
CA ARG A 642 14.99 -5.03 29.82
C ARG A 642 14.61 -3.57 29.56
N PHE A 643 15.45 -2.82 28.87
CA PHE A 643 15.32 -1.34 28.81
C PHE A 643 15.05 -0.79 27.41
N VAL A 644 15.07 -1.63 26.38
CA VAL A 644 14.91 -1.21 24.98
C VAL A 644 13.73 -1.94 24.35
N SER A 645 12.70 -1.19 23.99
CA SER A 645 11.47 -1.71 23.39
C SER A 645 11.17 -0.98 22.07
N PRO A 646 11.85 -1.34 20.97
CA PRO A 646 11.55 -0.79 19.65
C PRO A 646 10.26 -1.38 19.07
N ASN A 647 9.79 -0.84 17.95
CA ASN A 647 8.65 -1.35 17.20
C ASN A 647 8.94 -2.66 16.43
N PHE A 648 10.00 -3.38 16.79
CA PHE A 648 10.36 -4.70 16.27
C PHE A 648 10.89 -5.59 17.41
N SER A 649 10.88 -6.91 17.23
CA SER A 649 11.43 -7.83 18.23
C SER A 649 12.96 -7.85 18.16
N ILE A 650 13.63 -7.38 19.23
CA ILE A 650 15.08 -7.50 19.38
C ILE A 650 15.50 -8.98 19.32
N GLN A 651 14.72 -9.88 19.91
CA GLN A 651 15.01 -11.31 19.88
C GLN A 651 15.01 -11.85 18.45
N LEU A 652 13.97 -11.58 17.66
CA LEU A 652 13.92 -12.01 16.25
C LEU A 652 15.05 -11.37 15.42
N ALA A 653 15.42 -10.13 15.72
CA ALA A 653 16.56 -9.47 15.08
C ALA A 653 17.88 -10.20 15.36
N LEU A 654 18.12 -10.58 16.62
CA LEU A 654 19.31 -11.34 17.02
C LEU A 654 19.30 -12.76 16.44
N GLU A 655 18.15 -13.43 16.39
CA GLU A 655 18.00 -14.74 15.74
C GLU A 655 18.35 -14.67 14.26
N HIS A 656 17.84 -13.67 13.54
CA HIS A 656 18.19 -13.42 12.15
C HIS A 656 19.70 -13.18 11.97
N MET A 657 20.33 -12.39 12.86
CA MET A 657 21.78 -12.19 12.82
C MET A 657 22.56 -13.50 12.96
N VAL A 658 22.14 -14.41 13.86
CA VAL A 658 22.77 -15.72 14.04
C VAL A 658 22.57 -16.60 12.81
N GLN A 659 21.35 -16.67 12.28
CA GLN A 659 21.03 -17.50 11.10
C GLN A 659 21.79 -17.03 9.85
N ALA A 660 21.83 -15.73 9.60
CA ALA A 660 22.52 -15.14 8.46
C ALA A 660 24.02 -14.88 8.71
N SER A 661 24.56 -15.27 9.87
CA SER A 661 25.96 -15.04 10.26
C SER A 661 26.42 -13.57 10.13
N ILE A 662 25.54 -12.62 10.48
CA ILE A 662 25.76 -11.17 10.35
C ILE A 662 26.51 -10.67 11.58
N GLY A 663 27.83 -10.81 11.60
CA GLY A 663 28.66 -10.35 12.71
C GLY A 663 30.00 -11.08 12.79
N ARG A 664 30.84 -10.67 13.74
CA ARG A 664 32.08 -11.39 14.07
C ARG A 664 31.73 -12.74 14.73
N SER A 665 32.49 -13.79 14.44
CA SER A 665 32.17 -15.15 14.87
C SER A 665 32.00 -15.32 16.39
N ASP A 666 32.86 -14.70 17.20
CA ASP A 666 32.79 -14.71 18.67
C ASP A 666 31.54 -13.96 19.21
N THR A 667 31.15 -12.87 18.55
CA THR A 667 29.92 -12.14 18.85
C THR A 667 28.70 -13.00 18.55
N ILE A 668 28.66 -13.63 17.38
CA ILE A 668 27.55 -14.49 16.94
C ILE A 668 27.41 -15.72 17.84
N GLU A 669 28.52 -16.34 18.22
CA GLU A 669 28.53 -17.47 19.15
C GLU A 669 27.95 -17.08 20.52
N SER A 670 28.37 -15.92 21.04
CA SER A 670 27.86 -15.41 22.32
C SER A 670 26.36 -15.07 22.28
N VAL A 671 25.87 -14.49 21.18
CA VAL A 671 24.44 -14.22 20.96
C VAL A 671 23.64 -15.53 20.85
N ASN A 672 24.14 -16.50 20.10
CA ASN A 672 23.51 -17.82 19.97
C ASN A 672 23.39 -18.54 21.32
N HIS A 673 24.43 -18.45 22.16
CA HIS A 673 24.40 -19.01 23.51
C HIS A 673 23.32 -18.34 24.39
N PHE A 674 23.19 -17.02 24.30
CA PHE A 674 22.17 -16.26 25.00
C PHE A 674 20.75 -16.68 24.57
N LEU A 675 20.50 -16.75 23.26
CA LEU A 675 19.18 -17.13 22.71
C LEU A 675 18.76 -18.55 23.08
N LYS A 676 19.72 -19.46 23.29
CA LYS A 676 19.46 -20.84 23.74
C LYS A 676 19.24 -20.97 25.25
N GLY A 677 19.29 -19.87 26.01
CA GLY A 677 19.05 -19.86 27.45
C GLY A 677 20.19 -20.44 28.30
N HIS A 678 21.41 -20.52 27.76
CA HIS A 678 22.58 -21.03 28.47
C HIS A 678 23.29 -19.95 29.32
#